data_AF-A0A1I2FV00-F1
#
_entry.id   AF-A0A1I2FV00-F1
#
_cell.length_a   1.000
_cell.length_b   1.000
_cell.length_c   1.000
_cell.angle_alpha   90.00
_cell.angle_beta   90.00
_cell.angle_gamma   90.00
#
_symmetry.space_group_name_H-M   'P 1'
#
loop_
_entity.id
_entity.type
_entity.pdbx_description
1 polymer ?
#
loop_
_entity_poly.entity_id
_entity_poly.type
_entity_poly.pdbx_seq_one_letter_code
_entity_poly.pdbx_strand_id
1 'polypeptide(L)'
;MGKTPLESLLADKAVMAELESLESVPPTTLRLRATPSAKSLREAARRLGKLSELEAAGEVATARGGFELEAIVVAFGRPTLLVQDNVFATPELKEWRLRLEPFRSTLQRVLPSVGRIELKRLPQDIHIGTGWLVAEDIVVTNRHVAEFFSRGSGRAAVLSKDPFGQPVPAQIDFREEYARRDTSEYTIAEITWIEEFDERFPDLALLRLRRNGQLPPPIEFLTSLPKADETTIAVVGYPAWDYRNDAATMQQLFGDIYGVKRLAPGFVTDAGQGFVFEHDCTTLGGNSGSVVLDAETGKAVGLHFAGEFKVRNLAIRADRIAARLAEFNIQVAVPVTYRRLCDRLSDQRSAFELEAPRNPENYADRVGFVRDFVPGIAAIEPGLANLTDDLAAVGHCGAGGELKYTHFSIWMSRSRRLALCTAVNIDGNSMRRYARSVDRWYLDPRINNDAQVGNELYQRNRLDRGHLVRRLDPVWGEEKVARQAMEDTFHYTNAAPQHERLNQATWNELEDYILDNADAHDLKISVFTGSVFSPRDRTYRNIKLPEEFWKIVVMARQDTDGRLVPHATAYLLSQTDLLGNIEFAFGAYRTWQVPIALIEERTRLDFTALRPYDPLDAGTREGPAPKPQPIDGWCDIVMSRQDGGKIPAGNGLSTLAQLRQLVQTGQRRFSLDYIAEFAEAVPVDLPSRIAAVLPAIVGIEPVFASDPRFVRIRLPGIDPIKLKISPFELVEPLRAALGALSVEPDLPTDFFPVAPLPEDLARESADSLGCWVGNSVAPPADPSWALSNIRITEAWAYSRAQGCPSQGEGIVIAQPDTGITDHPELTDVIDKQLWFDLLDGGEPIDPLEADGLLRNPGHGTETGSVVASRESLVITGAAPAARLVPIRCIESVVRITQSRVARAIEYATEQGCHVITMSLGGLWSYPLAVAVQRAIENNVIVLAAAGNCVGLVVWPARFDRCIAVGGSNIDYGTWKGSCRGEAVDISAPSQHVYRASCKQNDPDPYAIGPTEGTSFGVALTAGVAALWLAHHGRQKLIDSLAPGEKLQDRFIRLLELTAHVPSNWDKEEFGAGIVDALSLLKAGMGSSVLSEVPAGLEVHARKSRGTPLDADQAEAARDLMRELVGDTETIIDESLLQRHGLELIWLAFQKRRPVSRLETLAVPAVSSSLKQALEKSENFSIARSLGLR
;
A
#
# COMPACT_ATOMS: atom_id res chain seq x y z
N MET A 1 -36.78 15.91 -23.31
CA MET A 1 -35.55 16.68 -22.97
C MET A 1 -35.90 17.67 -21.88
N GLY A 2 -35.66 17.32 -20.63
CA GLY A 2 -35.76 18.27 -19.52
C GLY A 2 -34.49 19.10 -19.48
N LYS A 3 -34.61 20.43 -19.50
CA LYS A 3 -33.48 21.34 -19.31
C LYS A 3 -32.91 21.17 -17.91
N THR A 4 -31.60 21.30 -17.76
CA THR A 4 -30.93 21.28 -16.46
C THR A 4 -31.45 22.42 -15.56
N PRO A 5 -31.37 22.30 -14.22
CA PRO A 5 -31.78 23.38 -13.30
C PRO A 5 -31.07 24.72 -13.58
N LEU A 6 -29.83 24.68 -14.08
CA LEU A 6 -29.03 25.83 -14.47
C LEU A 6 -29.56 26.50 -15.76
N GLU A 7 -29.96 25.70 -16.75
CA GLU A 7 -30.58 26.20 -17.99
C GLU A 7 -32.00 26.75 -17.76
N SER A 8 -32.70 26.27 -16.73
CA SER A 8 -33.99 26.82 -16.31
C SER A 8 -33.81 28.16 -15.57
N LEU A 9 -32.74 28.30 -14.78
CA LEU A 9 -32.40 29.53 -14.05
C LEU A 9 -31.93 30.65 -14.99
N LEU A 10 -31.15 30.32 -16.02
CA LEU A 10 -30.67 31.26 -17.04
C LEU A 10 -31.75 31.66 -18.06
N ALA A 11 -32.85 30.89 -18.15
CA ALA A 11 -34.01 31.22 -18.99
C ALA A 11 -35.00 32.16 -18.29
N ASP A 12 -34.80 32.44 -16.99
CA ASP A 12 -35.65 33.36 -16.24
C ASP A 12 -35.30 34.81 -16.60
N LYS A 13 -36.22 35.45 -17.33
CA LYS A 13 -36.07 36.83 -17.80
C LYS A 13 -35.91 37.84 -16.67
N ALA A 14 -36.36 37.54 -15.45
CA ALA A 14 -36.17 38.44 -14.30
C ALA A 14 -34.69 38.45 -13.85
N VAL A 15 -34.03 37.29 -13.87
CA VAL A 15 -32.60 37.14 -13.51
C VAL A 15 -31.72 37.82 -14.56
N MET A 16 -32.05 37.68 -15.85
CA MET A 16 -31.31 38.34 -16.93
C MET A 16 -31.52 39.86 -16.94
N ALA A 17 -32.72 40.36 -16.65
CA ALA A 17 -32.98 41.79 -16.57
C ALA A 17 -32.25 42.47 -15.39
N GLU A 18 -32.08 41.77 -14.27
CA GLU A 18 -31.33 42.28 -13.12
C GLU A 18 -29.82 42.30 -13.39
N LEU A 19 -29.29 41.31 -14.10
CA LEU A 19 -27.90 41.27 -14.58
C LEU A 19 -27.60 42.37 -15.62
N GLU A 20 -28.50 42.61 -16.57
CA GLU A 20 -28.35 43.66 -17.58
C GLU A 20 -28.43 45.08 -16.97
N SER A 21 -29.20 45.26 -15.89
CA SER A 21 -29.30 46.54 -15.18
C SER A 21 -27.99 46.98 -14.50
N LEU A 22 -27.07 46.04 -14.23
CA LEU A 22 -25.77 46.28 -13.59
C LEU A 22 -24.67 46.74 -14.57
N GLU A 23 -24.92 46.69 -15.89
CA GLU A 23 -23.92 47.02 -16.92
C GLU A 23 -24.00 48.46 -17.46
N SER A 24 -24.95 49.29 -17.01
CA SER A 24 -25.25 50.60 -17.64
C SER A 24 -24.64 51.86 -16.99
N VAL A 25 -23.34 51.88 -16.67
CA VAL A 25 -22.63 53.08 -16.15
C VAL A 25 -21.55 53.60 -17.15
N PRO A 26 -21.39 54.93 -17.37
CA PRO A 26 -20.61 55.46 -18.51
C PRO A 26 -19.08 55.32 -18.38
N PRO A 27 -18.34 55.47 -19.51
CA PRO A 27 -17.00 54.91 -19.67
C PRO A 27 -15.88 55.92 -19.36
N THR A 28 -15.25 55.81 -18.18
CA THR A 28 -13.94 56.46 -17.93
C THR A 28 -12.95 55.70 -17.04
N THR A 29 -13.22 54.45 -16.65
CA THR A 29 -12.25 53.65 -15.88
C THR A 29 -12.37 52.17 -16.25
N LEU A 30 -11.56 51.73 -17.20
CA LEU A 30 -11.48 50.34 -17.66
C LEU A 30 -10.59 49.53 -16.69
N ARG A 31 -11.19 48.95 -15.65
CA ARG A 31 -10.73 47.68 -15.03
C ARG A 31 -11.68 46.59 -15.51
N LEU A 32 -11.16 45.66 -16.32
CA LEU A 32 -11.88 44.47 -16.79
C LEU A 32 -12.35 43.65 -15.57
N ARG A 33 -13.66 43.57 -15.35
CA ARG A 33 -14.28 42.69 -14.34
C ARG A 33 -14.36 41.26 -14.87
N ALA A 34 -14.02 40.35 -13.97
CA ALA A 34 -14.03 38.91 -14.13
C ALA A 34 -15.44 38.32 -14.25
N THR A 35 -15.51 37.12 -14.81
CA THR A 35 -16.62 36.17 -14.72
C THR A 35 -17.05 35.98 -13.25
N PRO A 36 -18.35 35.80 -12.97
CA PRO A 36 -18.86 35.77 -11.60
C PRO A 36 -18.31 34.58 -10.81
N SER A 37 -17.80 34.85 -9.61
CA SER A 37 -17.30 33.81 -8.69
C SER A 37 -18.47 33.00 -8.09
N ALA A 38 -18.23 31.74 -7.73
CA ALA A 38 -19.21 30.83 -7.11
C ALA A 38 -19.93 31.42 -5.88
N LYS A 39 -19.31 32.42 -5.22
CA LYS A 39 -19.86 33.16 -4.09
C LYS A 39 -21.06 34.04 -4.49
N SER A 40 -21.01 34.66 -5.67
CA SER A 40 -22.07 35.54 -6.19
C SER A 40 -23.35 34.77 -6.57
N LEU A 41 -23.21 33.55 -7.09
CA LEU A 41 -24.32 32.64 -7.38
C LEU A 41 -25.02 32.13 -6.11
N ARG A 42 -24.25 31.83 -5.06
CA ARG A 42 -24.78 31.44 -3.74
C ARG A 42 -25.57 32.57 -3.07
N GLU A 43 -25.14 33.81 -3.27
CA GLU A 43 -25.78 34.99 -2.68
C GLU A 43 -27.10 35.36 -3.39
N ALA A 44 -27.15 35.17 -4.71
CA ALA A 44 -28.38 35.27 -5.51
C ALA A 44 -29.40 34.18 -5.12
N ALA A 45 -28.97 32.93 -4.95
CA ALA A 45 -29.82 31.83 -4.50
C ALA A 45 -30.37 32.02 -3.07
N ARG A 46 -29.59 32.65 -2.19
CA ARG A 46 -29.97 33.00 -0.82
C ARG A 46 -31.10 34.06 -0.76
N ARG A 47 -31.16 34.99 -1.72
CA ARG A 47 -32.25 35.99 -1.80
C ARG A 47 -33.54 35.44 -2.40
N LEU A 48 -33.48 34.34 -3.14
CA LEU A 48 -34.64 33.70 -3.80
C LEU A 48 -35.26 32.54 -3.00
N GLY A 49 -34.77 32.26 -1.80
CA GLY A 49 -35.41 31.33 -0.85
C GLY A 49 -35.29 29.84 -1.19
N LYS A 50 -34.33 29.43 -2.03
CA LYS A 50 -34.15 28.02 -2.48
C LYS A 50 -32.90 27.32 -1.91
N LEU A 51 -32.44 27.72 -0.72
CA LEU A 51 -31.19 27.19 -0.13
C LEU A 51 -31.29 25.70 0.25
N SER A 52 -32.48 25.22 0.59
CA SER A 52 -32.70 23.85 1.10
C SER A 52 -32.51 22.73 0.08
N GLU A 53 -32.57 23.02 -1.22
CA GLU A 53 -32.34 22.02 -2.28
C GLU A 53 -30.83 21.81 -2.59
N LEU A 54 -29.96 22.76 -2.20
CA LEU A 54 -28.50 22.65 -2.35
C LEU A 54 -27.80 22.08 -1.10
N GLU A 55 -28.41 22.23 0.08
CA GLU A 55 -27.85 21.74 1.35
C GLU A 55 -28.03 20.22 1.53
N ALA A 56 -28.92 19.58 0.77
CA ALA A 56 -29.10 18.12 0.78
C ALA A 56 -27.98 17.34 0.03
N ALA A 57 -26.99 18.03 -0.54
CA ALA A 57 -25.95 17.44 -1.39
C ALA A 57 -24.50 17.68 -0.90
N GLY A 58 -24.26 17.93 0.39
CA GLY A 58 -22.89 18.18 0.88
C GLY A 58 -22.62 17.80 2.33
N GLU A 59 -21.89 16.69 2.52
CA GLU A 59 -21.11 16.41 3.73
C GLU A 59 -19.95 17.41 3.85
N VAL A 60 -19.81 18.01 5.02
CA VAL A 60 -18.70 18.91 5.37
C VAL A 60 -17.66 18.10 6.13
N ALA A 61 -16.57 17.73 5.46
CA ALA A 61 -15.41 17.09 6.07
C ALA A 61 -14.39 18.15 6.53
N THR A 62 -14.13 18.18 7.84
CA THR A 62 -13.02 18.93 8.45
C THR A 62 -11.74 18.10 8.39
N ALA A 63 -10.77 18.55 7.60
CA ALA A 63 -9.47 17.91 7.46
C ALA A 63 -8.56 18.13 8.69
N ARG A 64 -8.06 17.04 9.29
CA ARG A 64 -6.77 16.98 9.99
C ARG A 64 -6.18 15.57 9.79
N GLY A 65 -5.29 15.46 8.80
CA GLY A 65 -4.44 14.32 8.51
C GLY A 65 -3.16 14.83 7.83
N GLY A 66 -2.05 14.11 8.04
CA GLY A 66 -0.65 14.36 7.65
C GLY A 66 -0.35 15.43 6.60
N PHE A 67 0.69 16.23 6.86
CA PHE A 67 1.32 17.11 5.88
C PHE A 67 1.91 16.29 4.72
N GLU A 68 1.13 16.09 3.65
CA GLU A 68 1.60 15.63 2.36
C GLU A 68 1.57 16.82 1.40
N LEU A 69 2.75 17.31 1.06
CA LEU A 69 2.95 18.68 0.62
C LEU A 69 3.37 18.74 -0.85
N GLU A 70 2.55 19.45 -1.63
CA GLU A 70 2.76 20.03 -2.97
C GLU A 70 1.91 19.39 -4.07
N ALA A 71 1.04 20.22 -4.67
CA ALA A 71 0.10 19.78 -5.68
C ALA A 71 -0.33 20.89 -6.66
N ILE A 72 -0.84 20.51 -7.83
CA ILE A 72 -1.49 21.43 -8.78
C ILE A 72 -2.82 21.86 -8.20
N VAL A 73 -2.92 23.13 -7.82
CA VAL A 73 -4.14 23.68 -7.21
C VAL A 73 -5.17 24.08 -8.26
N VAL A 74 -4.74 24.57 -9.44
CA VAL A 74 -5.68 25.02 -10.47
C VAL A 74 -5.24 24.55 -11.86
N ALA A 75 -6.00 23.62 -12.44
CA ALA A 75 -5.74 23.07 -13.78
C ALA A 75 -5.98 24.07 -14.93
N PHE A 76 -6.74 25.15 -14.70
CA PHE A 76 -7.13 26.12 -15.73
C PHE A 76 -6.89 27.57 -15.29
N GLY A 77 -6.25 28.36 -16.14
CA GLY A 77 -6.09 29.81 -15.91
C GLY A 77 -4.92 30.22 -15.01
N ARG A 78 -4.00 29.32 -14.63
CA ARG A 78 -2.75 29.59 -13.90
C ARG A 78 -1.55 28.95 -14.63
N PRO A 79 -0.95 29.65 -15.62
CA PRO A 79 0.08 29.06 -16.49
C PRO A 79 1.40 28.84 -15.72
N THR A 80 2.31 28.03 -16.26
CA THR A 80 3.71 28.01 -15.77
C THR A 80 4.63 28.45 -16.89
N LEU A 81 5.43 29.49 -16.62
CA LEU A 81 6.23 30.17 -17.62
C LEU A 81 7.67 29.68 -17.49
N LEU A 82 8.20 29.10 -18.57
CA LEU A 82 9.61 28.73 -18.66
C LEU A 82 10.50 29.96 -18.47
N VAL A 83 11.56 29.81 -17.70
CA VAL A 83 12.62 30.82 -17.57
C VAL A 83 13.82 30.39 -18.38
N GLN A 84 14.31 31.27 -19.23
CA GLN A 84 15.52 31.09 -20.02
C GLN A 84 16.29 32.41 -20.09
N ASP A 85 17.58 32.37 -19.76
CA ASP A 85 18.45 33.54 -19.65
C ASP A 85 17.92 34.61 -18.68
N ASN A 86 17.37 34.18 -17.54
CA ASN A 86 16.65 35.04 -16.58
C ASN A 86 15.49 35.83 -17.21
N VAL A 87 14.90 35.31 -18.29
CA VAL A 87 13.70 35.85 -18.94
C VAL A 87 12.60 34.80 -18.91
N PHE A 88 11.48 35.12 -18.26
CA PHE A 88 10.31 34.24 -18.28
C PHE A 88 9.50 34.42 -19.58
N ALA A 89 8.94 33.33 -20.10
CA ALA A 89 8.14 33.32 -21.32
C ALA A 89 6.95 34.30 -21.25
N THR A 90 6.50 34.81 -22.39
CA THR A 90 5.32 35.69 -22.43
C THR A 90 4.05 34.88 -22.14
N PRO A 91 3.22 35.26 -21.14
CA PRO A 91 1.98 34.54 -20.88
C PRO A 91 1.06 34.54 -22.10
N GLU A 92 0.53 33.38 -22.47
CA GLU A 92 -0.43 33.25 -23.57
C GLU A 92 -1.79 33.89 -23.22
N LEU A 93 -2.23 33.70 -21.98
CA LEU A 93 -3.46 34.24 -21.44
C LEU A 93 -3.37 35.77 -21.28
N LYS A 94 -4.31 36.48 -21.91
CA LYS A 94 -4.39 37.95 -21.93
C LYS A 94 -4.39 38.56 -20.52
N GLU A 95 -5.05 37.93 -19.56
CA GLU A 95 -5.08 38.38 -18.16
C GLU A 95 -3.67 38.44 -17.56
N TRP A 96 -2.92 37.34 -17.64
CA TRP A 96 -1.57 37.27 -17.09
C TRP A 96 -0.59 38.16 -17.84
N ARG A 97 -0.79 38.37 -19.15
CA ARG A 97 -0.02 39.36 -19.90
C ARG A 97 -0.25 40.76 -19.35
N LEU A 98 -1.51 41.16 -19.11
CA LEU A 98 -1.82 42.48 -18.56
C LEU A 98 -1.29 42.69 -17.14
N ARG A 99 -1.23 41.63 -16.33
CA ARG A 99 -0.76 41.69 -14.93
C ARG A 99 0.75 41.62 -14.78
N LEU A 100 1.44 40.81 -15.59
CA LEU A 100 2.89 40.58 -15.45
C LEU A 100 3.73 41.47 -16.36
N GLU A 101 3.25 41.83 -17.55
CA GLU A 101 4.05 42.61 -18.52
C GLU A 101 4.49 43.98 -17.99
N PRO A 102 3.65 44.77 -17.29
CA PRO A 102 4.08 46.05 -16.71
C PRO A 102 5.25 45.92 -15.72
N PHE A 103 5.39 44.75 -15.08
CA PHE A 103 6.37 44.47 -14.04
C PHE A 103 7.41 43.43 -14.45
N ARG A 104 7.46 43.08 -15.73
CA ARG A 104 8.39 42.06 -16.28
C ARG A 104 9.83 42.32 -15.87
N SER A 105 10.31 43.55 -16.05
CA SER A 105 11.68 43.92 -15.70
C SER A 105 11.98 43.81 -14.20
N THR A 106 10.96 43.94 -13.36
CA THR A 106 11.08 43.82 -11.89
C THR A 106 11.20 42.35 -11.50
N LEU A 107 10.33 41.49 -12.04
CA LEU A 107 10.37 40.05 -11.80
C LEU A 107 11.63 39.39 -12.38
N GLN A 108 12.09 39.81 -13.57
CA GLN A 108 13.32 39.28 -14.17
C GLN A 108 14.58 39.58 -13.35
N ARG A 109 14.61 40.69 -12.61
CA ARG A 109 15.75 41.08 -11.76
C ARG A 109 15.97 40.12 -10.59
N VAL A 110 14.95 39.38 -10.15
CA VAL A 110 15.05 38.45 -9.01
C VAL A 110 15.26 37.00 -9.42
N LEU A 111 15.01 36.63 -10.68
CA LEU A 111 15.22 35.27 -11.19
C LEU A 111 16.66 34.73 -11.03
N PRO A 112 17.73 35.54 -11.13
CA PRO A 112 19.08 35.06 -10.86
C PRO A 112 19.29 34.62 -9.41
N SER A 113 18.47 35.09 -8.48
CA SER A 113 18.65 34.90 -7.03
C SER A 113 17.89 33.68 -6.48
N VAL A 114 17.23 32.90 -7.35
CA VAL A 114 16.50 31.66 -7.03
C VAL A 114 17.20 30.49 -7.71
N GLY A 115 17.49 29.42 -6.96
CA GLY A 115 18.28 28.28 -7.43
C GLY A 115 17.76 26.92 -6.98
N ARG A 116 18.16 25.88 -7.73
CA ARG A 116 17.83 24.47 -7.49
C ARG A 116 18.80 23.88 -6.47
N ILE A 117 18.30 23.24 -5.42
CA ILE A 117 19.13 22.55 -4.44
C ILE A 117 19.25 21.07 -4.82
N GLU A 118 20.49 20.57 -4.86
CA GLU A 118 20.80 19.21 -5.30
C GLU A 118 21.91 18.54 -4.49
N LEU A 119 21.88 17.20 -4.45
CA LEU A 119 22.91 16.34 -3.86
C LEU A 119 23.76 15.74 -4.98
N LYS A 120 25.07 15.98 -4.96
CA LYS A 120 25.99 15.43 -5.97
C LYS A 120 26.29 13.95 -5.67
N ARG A 121 25.76 13.01 -6.46
CA ARG A 121 26.02 11.56 -6.30
C ARG A 121 26.25 10.91 -7.67
N LEU A 122 27.51 10.70 -8.06
CA LEU A 122 27.79 10.07 -9.36
C LEU A 122 27.19 8.65 -9.42
N PRO A 123 26.49 8.28 -10.51
CA PRO A 123 26.46 8.97 -11.81
C PRO A 123 25.34 10.01 -12.02
N GLN A 124 24.44 10.28 -11.06
CA GLN A 124 23.32 11.22 -11.23
C GLN A 124 23.06 12.08 -9.98
N ASP A 125 23.04 13.41 -10.18
CA ASP A 125 22.71 14.37 -9.15
C ASP A 125 21.21 14.31 -8.78
N ILE A 126 20.89 14.47 -7.50
CA ILE A 126 19.53 14.35 -6.97
C ILE A 126 18.97 15.74 -6.66
N HIS A 127 17.96 16.19 -7.39
CA HIS A 127 17.20 17.41 -7.09
C HIS A 127 16.29 17.18 -5.87
N ILE A 128 16.39 18.05 -4.86
CA ILE A 128 15.69 17.90 -3.57
C ILE A 128 14.82 19.11 -3.18
N GLY A 129 14.94 20.25 -3.87
CA GLY A 129 14.09 21.42 -3.63
C GLY A 129 14.64 22.72 -4.23
N THR A 130 14.06 23.84 -3.80
CA THR A 130 14.39 25.20 -4.24
C THR A 130 14.93 26.03 -3.07
N GLY A 131 15.83 26.98 -3.33
CA GLY A 131 16.24 28.01 -2.37
C GLY A 131 16.50 29.35 -3.04
N TRP A 132 16.55 30.43 -2.25
CA TRP A 132 16.81 31.78 -2.78
C TRP A 132 17.59 32.68 -1.80
N LEU A 133 18.31 33.66 -2.35
CA LEU A 133 19.20 34.54 -1.58
C LEU A 133 18.42 35.58 -0.78
N VAL A 134 18.67 35.63 0.53
CA VAL A 134 18.11 36.61 1.49
C VAL A 134 19.16 37.57 2.04
N ALA A 135 20.44 37.23 1.90
CA ALA A 135 21.60 38.09 2.15
C ALA A 135 22.75 37.70 1.19
N GLU A 136 23.90 38.38 1.28
CA GLU A 136 25.03 38.21 0.34
C GLU A 136 25.43 36.74 0.08
N ASP A 137 25.43 35.89 1.12
CA ASP A 137 25.81 34.48 1.04
C ASP A 137 24.84 33.56 1.80
N ILE A 138 23.63 34.05 2.10
CA ILE A 138 22.62 33.30 2.85
C ILE A 138 21.43 32.99 1.96
N VAL A 139 21.11 31.71 1.88
CA VAL A 139 19.96 31.15 1.18
C VAL A 139 18.91 30.73 2.20
N VAL A 140 17.64 30.99 1.88
CA VAL A 140 16.49 30.43 2.60
C VAL A 140 15.88 29.28 1.79
N THR A 141 15.46 28.23 2.48
CA THR A 141 14.68 27.10 1.95
C THR A 141 13.81 26.50 3.05
N ASN A 142 13.09 25.42 2.78
CA ASN A 142 12.33 24.69 3.81
C ASN A 142 13.23 23.84 4.71
N ARG A 143 12.78 23.56 5.93
CA ARG A 143 13.52 22.70 6.85
C ARG A 143 13.60 21.27 6.29
N HIS A 144 12.53 20.70 5.74
CA HIS A 144 12.59 19.34 5.18
C HIS A 144 13.53 19.23 3.98
N VAL A 145 13.72 20.30 3.20
CA VAL A 145 14.72 20.32 2.11
C VAL A 145 16.13 20.27 2.67
N ALA A 146 16.41 21.04 3.74
CA ALA A 146 17.71 21.02 4.40
C ALA A 146 18.02 19.69 5.10
N GLU A 147 17.02 19.00 5.64
CA GLU A 147 17.14 17.71 6.34
C GLU A 147 17.70 16.58 5.47
N PHE A 148 17.59 16.66 4.13
CA PHE A 148 18.22 15.69 3.22
C PHE A 148 19.75 15.63 3.31
N PHE A 149 20.40 16.71 3.72
CA PHE A 149 21.86 16.82 3.79
C PHE A 149 22.36 17.36 5.14
N SER A 150 21.49 17.40 6.15
CA SER A 150 21.80 17.94 7.47
C SER A 150 21.36 17.04 8.61
N ARG A 151 21.86 17.36 9.80
CA ARG A 151 21.44 16.78 11.08
C ARG A 151 21.40 17.86 12.15
N GLY A 152 20.52 17.70 13.13
CA GLY A 152 20.29 18.67 14.19
C GLY A 152 19.38 19.83 13.76
N SER A 153 18.99 20.66 14.72
CA SER A 153 18.15 21.85 14.51
C SER A 153 18.73 23.08 15.22
N GLY A 154 18.15 24.25 14.96
CA GLY A 154 18.65 25.53 15.43
C GLY A 154 20.07 25.83 14.92
N ARG A 155 20.90 26.45 15.77
CA ARG A 155 22.33 26.74 15.50
C ARG A 155 23.22 25.50 15.59
N ALA A 156 22.71 24.39 16.14
CA ALA A 156 23.45 23.15 16.28
C ALA A 156 23.38 22.29 15.01
N ALA A 157 22.57 22.70 14.01
CA ALA A 157 22.47 22.00 12.75
C ALA A 157 23.81 21.99 11.99
N VAL A 158 24.22 20.81 11.53
CA VAL A 158 25.47 20.63 10.77
C VAL A 158 25.24 19.76 9.55
N LEU A 159 26.10 19.90 8.54
CA LEU A 159 26.06 19.02 7.36
C LEU A 159 26.27 17.55 7.76
N SER A 160 25.43 16.69 7.21
CA SER A 160 25.53 15.24 7.38
C SER A 160 26.80 14.70 6.74
N LYS A 161 27.32 13.59 7.25
CA LYS A 161 28.51 12.91 6.71
C LYS A 161 28.10 11.60 6.02
N ASP A 162 28.76 11.28 4.93
CA ASP A 162 28.65 10.00 4.23
C ASP A 162 29.30 8.85 5.04
N PRO A 163 29.17 7.58 4.61
CA PRO A 163 29.75 6.42 5.30
C PRO A 163 31.29 6.47 5.45
N PHE A 164 31.97 7.35 4.72
CA PHE A 164 33.42 7.54 4.76
C PHE A 164 33.84 8.78 5.59
N GLY A 165 32.87 9.45 6.23
CA GLY A 165 33.09 10.60 7.11
C GLY A 165 33.23 11.95 6.39
N GLN A 166 32.95 12.02 5.09
CA GLN A 166 32.96 13.26 4.29
C GLN A 166 31.59 13.94 4.32
N PRO A 167 31.49 15.28 4.34
CA PRO A 167 30.19 15.95 4.26
C PRO A 167 29.43 15.55 2.99
N VAL A 168 28.12 15.31 3.11
CA VAL A 168 27.24 15.07 1.96
C VAL A 168 27.34 16.30 1.04
N PRO A 169 27.73 16.12 -0.24
CA PRO A 169 27.97 17.24 -1.14
C PRO A 169 26.63 17.84 -1.62
N ALA A 170 26.14 18.85 -0.90
CA ALA A 170 24.95 19.62 -1.27
C ALA A 170 25.33 20.95 -1.95
N GLN A 171 24.63 21.28 -3.02
CA GLN A 171 24.88 22.49 -3.81
C GLN A 171 23.57 23.18 -4.18
N ILE A 172 23.66 24.47 -4.51
CA ILE A 172 22.59 25.23 -5.14
C ILE A 172 23.04 25.70 -6.53
N ASP A 173 22.25 25.44 -7.55
CA ASP A 173 22.44 25.96 -8.91
C ASP A 173 21.43 27.07 -9.24
N PHE A 174 21.91 28.30 -9.36
CA PHE A 174 21.10 29.46 -9.71
C PHE A 174 20.75 29.57 -11.21
N ARG A 175 21.30 28.71 -12.07
CA ARG A 175 21.18 28.83 -13.54
C ARG A 175 20.73 27.57 -14.25
N GLU A 176 20.18 26.62 -13.50
CA GLU A 176 19.55 25.44 -14.07
C GLU A 176 18.24 25.81 -14.83
N GLU A 177 18.40 26.18 -16.09
CA GLU A 177 17.33 26.66 -16.97
C GLU A 177 17.21 25.78 -18.21
N TYR A 178 16.03 25.79 -18.85
CA TYR A 178 15.78 24.92 -20.00
C TYR A 178 16.75 25.17 -21.15
N ALA A 179 17.26 24.08 -21.76
CA ALA A 179 18.18 24.08 -22.90
C ALA A 179 19.51 24.84 -22.70
N ARG A 180 19.93 25.05 -21.44
CA ARG A 180 21.24 25.64 -21.10
C ARG A 180 22.22 24.57 -20.63
N ARG A 181 23.50 24.75 -20.99
CA ARG A 181 24.61 23.89 -20.55
C ARG A 181 25.51 24.54 -19.50
N ASP A 182 25.37 25.85 -19.29
CA ASP A 182 26.13 26.60 -18.30
C ASP A 182 25.42 26.49 -16.95
N THR A 183 26.10 26.01 -15.92
CA THR A 183 25.59 25.94 -14.55
C THR A 183 26.14 27.09 -13.70
N SER A 184 25.46 27.43 -12.61
CA SER A 184 25.88 28.41 -11.61
C SER A 184 25.83 27.79 -10.22
N GLU A 185 26.64 26.74 -10.03
CA GLU A 185 26.68 25.90 -8.84
C GLU A 185 27.51 26.53 -7.70
N TYR A 186 26.91 26.57 -6.50
CA TYR A 186 27.57 26.99 -5.27
C TYR A 186 27.39 25.91 -4.19
N THR A 187 28.48 25.52 -3.55
CA THR A 187 28.44 24.57 -2.44
C THR A 187 27.79 25.17 -1.20
N ILE A 188 26.88 24.44 -0.57
CA ILE A 188 26.36 24.78 0.75
C ILE A 188 27.44 24.46 1.77
N ALA A 189 28.01 25.49 2.39
CA ALA A 189 29.17 25.37 3.27
C ALA A 189 28.77 25.12 4.74
N GLU A 190 27.69 25.73 5.17
CA GLU A 190 27.24 25.73 6.56
C GLU A 190 25.72 25.84 6.61
N ILE A 191 25.15 25.26 7.66
CA ILE A 191 23.76 25.44 8.01
C ILE A 191 23.70 26.51 9.09
N THR A 192 23.15 27.66 8.74
CA THR A 192 23.08 28.79 9.68
C THR A 192 21.97 28.58 10.70
N TRP A 193 20.85 27.99 10.26
CA TRP A 193 19.70 27.70 11.10
C TRP A 193 18.78 26.67 10.44
N ILE A 194 18.17 25.80 11.23
CA ILE A 194 17.00 25.01 10.84
C ILE A 194 15.96 25.18 11.94
N GLU A 195 14.73 25.56 11.62
CA GLU A 195 13.67 25.65 12.63
C GLU A 195 13.44 24.29 13.30
N GLU A 196 13.00 24.27 14.56
CA GLU A 196 12.65 22.99 15.20
C GLU A 196 11.38 22.41 14.58
N PHE A 197 11.26 21.09 14.50
CA PHE A 197 10.05 20.41 14.05
C PHE A 197 8.90 20.65 15.05
N ASP A 198 8.13 21.73 14.85
CA ASP A 198 6.97 22.08 15.67
C ASP A 198 5.97 22.99 14.97
N GLU A 199 4.69 22.80 15.28
CA GLU A 199 3.57 23.58 14.75
C GLU A 199 3.61 25.10 15.06
N ARG A 200 4.38 25.55 16.06
CA ARG A 200 4.58 26.98 16.38
C ARG A 200 5.70 27.63 15.56
N PHE A 201 6.50 26.84 14.84
CA PHE A 201 7.57 27.37 14.00
C PHE A 201 7.31 27.06 12.52
N PRO A 202 7.67 28.00 11.63
CA PRO A 202 7.53 27.77 10.20
C PRO A 202 8.52 26.71 9.71
N ASP A 203 8.17 25.99 8.64
CA ASP A 203 9.07 25.08 7.93
C ASP A 203 10.17 25.86 7.17
N LEU A 204 11.22 26.26 7.89
CA LEU A 204 12.20 27.25 7.45
C LEU A 204 13.63 26.82 7.82
N ALA A 205 14.56 26.97 6.87
CA ALA A 205 16.00 26.79 7.06
C ALA A 205 16.79 27.92 6.40
N LEU A 206 17.94 28.27 6.99
CA LEU A 206 18.91 29.24 6.50
C LEU A 206 20.25 28.54 6.26
N LEU A 207 20.78 28.68 5.06
CA LEU A 207 21.97 28.00 4.58
C LEU A 207 23.00 29.04 4.15
N ARG A 208 24.28 28.82 4.47
CA ARG A 208 25.38 29.69 4.01
C ARG A 208 26.12 29.02 2.86
N LEU A 209 26.32 29.78 1.79
CA LEU A 209 27.06 29.33 0.61
C LEU A 209 28.57 29.58 0.74
N ARG A 210 29.36 28.72 0.11
CA ARG A 210 30.80 28.97 -0.06
C ARG A 210 31.01 30.03 -1.14
N ARG A 211 31.67 31.14 -0.79
CA ARG A 211 31.99 32.22 -1.75
C ARG A 211 33.11 31.78 -2.70
N ASN A 212 32.72 31.24 -3.85
CA ASN A 212 33.64 30.83 -4.93
C ASN A 212 33.47 31.67 -6.21
N GLY A 213 32.61 32.70 -6.19
CA GLY A 213 32.25 33.52 -7.36
C GLY A 213 31.36 34.71 -6.97
N GLN A 214 30.91 35.48 -7.96
CA GLN A 214 30.00 36.61 -7.76
C GLN A 214 28.55 36.11 -7.62
N LEU A 215 27.99 36.25 -6.42
CA LEU A 215 26.59 35.90 -6.15
C LEU A 215 25.61 37.00 -6.64
N PRO A 216 24.39 36.62 -7.06
CA PRO A 216 23.29 37.56 -7.34
C PRO A 216 22.91 38.42 -6.13
N PRO A 217 22.23 39.57 -6.32
CA PRO A 217 21.73 40.36 -5.21
C PRO A 217 20.61 39.62 -4.45
N PRO A 218 20.51 39.76 -3.12
CA PRO A 218 19.44 39.13 -2.34
C PRO A 218 18.06 39.72 -2.67
N ILE A 219 17.02 38.92 -2.52
CA ILE A 219 15.63 39.33 -2.77
C ILE A 219 15.10 40.09 -1.55
N GLU A 220 14.55 41.29 -1.79
CA GLU A 220 13.95 42.11 -0.74
C GLU A 220 12.60 41.55 -0.27
N PHE A 221 12.27 41.73 1.02
CA PHE A 221 10.99 41.31 1.60
C PHE A 221 9.91 42.40 1.50
N LEU A 222 8.67 41.98 1.24
CA LEU A 222 7.49 42.80 1.43
C LEU A 222 6.91 42.51 2.83
N THR A 223 6.89 43.52 3.70
CA THR A 223 6.50 43.36 5.12
C THR A 223 5.03 43.68 5.39
N SER A 224 4.29 44.17 4.39
CA SER A 224 2.84 44.32 4.48
C SER A 224 2.14 42.98 4.25
N LEU A 225 1.11 42.72 5.05
CA LEU A 225 0.24 41.56 4.88
C LEU A 225 -0.34 41.49 3.46
N PRO A 226 -0.21 40.35 2.75
CA PRO A 226 -0.91 40.17 1.49
C PRO A 226 -2.42 40.15 1.75
N LYS A 227 -3.17 40.80 0.88
CA LYS A 227 -4.64 40.79 0.91
C LYS A 227 -5.17 39.68 0.02
N ALA A 228 -6.08 38.86 0.57
CA ALA A 228 -6.80 37.84 -0.16
C ALA A 228 -7.56 38.45 -1.36
N ASP A 229 -7.54 37.76 -2.49
CA ASP A 229 -8.19 38.10 -3.76
C ASP A 229 -7.80 39.44 -4.43
N GLU A 230 -6.96 40.26 -3.79
CA GLU A 230 -6.45 41.53 -4.32
C GLU A 230 -4.99 41.44 -4.78
N THR A 231 -4.17 40.63 -4.10
CA THR A 231 -2.71 40.59 -4.30
C THR A 231 -2.36 39.62 -5.42
N THR A 232 -1.78 40.12 -6.51
CA THR A 232 -1.25 39.30 -7.59
C THR A 232 0.16 38.85 -7.23
N ILE A 233 0.40 37.54 -7.25
CA ILE A 233 1.69 36.95 -6.85
C ILE A 233 2.26 36.04 -7.93
N ALA A 234 3.54 35.70 -7.82
CA ALA A 234 4.22 34.73 -8.66
C ALA A 234 5.16 33.85 -7.84
N VAL A 235 5.04 32.53 -7.99
CA VAL A 235 5.98 31.55 -7.43
C VAL A 235 7.12 31.36 -8.42
N VAL A 236 8.36 31.45 -7.95
CA VAL A 236 9.55 31.11 -8.74
C VAL A 236 10.25 29.93 -8.09
N GLY A 237 10.37 28.85 -8.84
CA GLY A 237 10.83 27.56 -8.32
C GLY A 237 11.19 26.55 -9.37
N TYR A 238 11.55 25.36 -8.90
CA TYR A 238 11.99 24.23 -9.71
C TYR A 238 10.99 23.08 -9.61
N PRO A 239 9.89 23.11 -10.36
CA PRO A 239 8.95 21.99 -10.42
C PRO A 239 9.65 20.75 -10.97
N ALA A 240 9.75 19.70 -10.15
CA ALA A 240 10.14 18.36 -10.56
C ALA A 240 8.94 17.60 -11.12
N TRP A 241 9.22 16.49 -11.80
CA TRP A 241 8.19 15.53 -12.10
C TRP A 241 7.65 14.97 -10.79
N ASP A 242 6.35 15.10 -10.58
CA ASP A 242 5.69 14.72 -9.34
C ASP A 242 4.51 13.79 -9.66
N TYR A 243 4.72 12.50 -9.45
CA TYR A 243 3.74 11.45 -9.74
C TYR A 243 2.43 11.60 -8.96
N ARG A 244 2.38 12.45 -7.92
CA ARG A 244 1.19 12.73 -7.11
C ARG A 244 0.15 13.62 -7.82
N ASN A 245 0.48 14.17 -8.98
CA ASN A 245 -0.37 15.08 -9.74
C ASN A 245 -0.77 14.48 -11.10
N ASP A 246 -1.98 14.83 -11.58
CA ASP A 246 -2.51 14.34 -12.86
C ASP A 246 -1.52 14.64 -14.01
N ALA A 247 -1.03 13.58 -14.66
CA ALA A 247 0.02 13.66 -15.67
C ALA A 247 -0.40 14.50 -16.89
N ALA A 248 -1.69 14.49 -17.27
CA ALA A 248 -2.20 15.30 -18.38
C ALA A 248 -2.23 16.79 -18.02
N THR A 249 -2.64 17.13 -16.80
CA THR A 249 -2.60 18.50 -16.27
C THR A 249 -1.15 18.98 -16.11
N MET A 250 -0.25 18.11 -15.66
CA MET A 250 1.19 18.40 -15.62
C MET A 250 1.75 18.64 -17.01
N GLN A 251 1.44 17.79 -17.99
CA GLN A 251 1.87 17.98 -19.37
C GLN A 251 1.29 19.27 -19.97
N GLN A 252 0.03 19.58 -19.72
CA GLN A 252 -0.61 20.81 -20.20
C GLN A 252 0.04 22.06 -19.60
N LEU A 253 0.33 22.06 -18.30
CA LEU A 253 0.86 23.22 -17.59
C LEU A 253 2.37 23.36 -17.72
N PHE A 254 3.09 22.24 -17.84
CA PHE A 254 4.55 22.17 -17.83
C PHE A 254 5.20 21.73 -19.15
N GLY A 255 4.47 21.16 -20.11
CA GLY A 255 4.99 20.82 -21.44
C GLY A 255 6.17 19.83 -21.42
N ASP A 256 6.12 18.86 -20.51
CA ASP A 256 7.12 17.79 -20.30
C ASP A 256 8.54 18.23 -19.93
N ILE A 257 8.71 19.48 -19.49
CA ILE A 257 10.01 20.03 -19.10
C ILE A 257 10.03 20.26 -17.58
N TYR A 258 10.75 19.42 -16.84
CA TYR A 258 10.81 19.47 -15.37
C TYR A 258 12.24 19.65 -14.86
N GLY A 259 12.37 20.00 -13.58
CA GLY A 259 13.66 20.22 -12.94
C GLY A 259 14.36 21.51 -13.39
N VAL A 260 13.66 22.37 -14.14
CA VAL A 260 14.15 23.68 -14.63
C VAL A 260 13.41 24.81 -13.95
N LYS A 261 14.03 26.00 -13.90
CA LYS A 261 13.44 27.20 -13.32
C LYS A 261 12.16 27.62 -14.04
N ARG A 262 11.10 27.89 -13.27
CA ARG A 262 9.81 28.40 -13.76
C ARG A 262 9.27 29.55 -12.93
N LEU A 263 8.40 30.35 -13.57
CA LEU A 263 7.58 31.36 -12.92
C LEU A 263 6.10 31.01 -13.09
N ALA A 264 5.38 30.82 -11.99
CA ALA A 264 3.94 30.48 -11.98
C ALA A 264 3.14 31.58 -11.27
N PRO A 265 2.30 32.35 -11.98
CA PRO A 265 1.51 33.42 -11.37
C PRO A 265 0.19 32.92 -10.78
N GLY A 266 -0.33 33.67 -9.81
CA GLY A 266 -1.59 33.39 -9.11
C GLY A 266 -1.99 34.51 -8.16
N PHE A 267 -2.86 34.19 -7.20
CA PHE A 267 -3.38 35.08 -6.18
C PHE A 267 -3.23 34.46 -4.79
N VAL A 268 -3.20 35.34 -3.80
CA VAL A 268 -3.41 34.96 -2.41
C VAL A 268 -4.90 34.69 -2.20
N THR A 269 -5.24 33.46 -1.81
CA THR A 269 -6.62 33.00 -1.62
C THR A 269 -7.10 33.20 -0.18
N ASP A 270 -6.18 33.10 0.77
CA ASP A 270 -6.42 33.44 2.17
C ASP A 270 -5.14 34.11 2.72
N ALA A 271 -5.30 35.26 3.37
CA ALA A 271 -4.20 35.93 4.06
C ALA A 271 -3.70 35.14 5.30
N GLY A 272 -4.50 34.17 5.76
CA GLY A 272 -4.18 33.24 6.84
C GLY A 272 -4.11 33.89 8.23
N GLN A 273 -3.87 33.05 9.24
CA GLN A 273 -3.54 33.49 10.60
C GLN A 273 -2.15 32.98 11.01
N GLY A 274 -1.42 33.76 11.83
CA GLY A 274 -0.09 33.37 12.32
C GLY A 274 1.04 33.65 11.31
N PHE A 275 1.77 32.60 10.91
CA PHE A 275 2.92 32.68 10.01
C PHE A 275 2.68 32.09 8.61
N VAL A 276 1.48 31.57 8.31
CA VAL A 276 1.11 30.93 7.03
C VAL A 276 0.02 31.73 6.31
N PHE A 277 0.06 31.73 4.98
CA PHE A 277 -1.04 32.19 4.11
C PHE A 277 -1.26 31.21 2.95
N GLU A 278 -2.41 31.31 2.28
CA GLU A 278 -2.80 30.43 1.18
C GLU A 278 -2.68 31.12 -0.19
N HIS A 279 -2.34 30.36 -1.24
CA HIS A 279 -2.33 30.84 -2.62
C HIS A 279 -2.78 29.79 -3.65
N ASP A 280 -3.03 30.22 -4.89
CA ASP A 280 -3.50 29.35 -5.98
C ASP A 280 -2.50 29.18 -7.15
N CYS A 281 -1.27 29.66 -7.03
CA CYS A 281 -0.22 29.48 -8.05
C CYS A 281 0.01 27.99 -8.34
N THR A 282 0.30 27.65 -9.59
CA THR A 282 0.61 26.27 -10.01
C THR A 282 1.99 25.82 -9.51
N THR A 283 2.04 24.77 -8.68
CA THR A 283 3.26 24.17 -8.11
C THR A 283 3.25 22.65 -8.26
N LEU A 284 4.41 22.02 -8.07
CA LEU A 284 4.65 20.57 -8.05
C LEU A 284 5.78 20.26 -7.06
N GLY A 285 5.96 18.98 -6.69
CA GLY A 285 7.13 18.50 -5.97
C GLY A 285 8.44 19.11 -6.51
N GLY A 286 9.32 19.55 -5.63
CA GLY A 286 10.54 20.31 -5.97
C GLY A 286 10.38 21.83 -5.88
N ASN A 287 9.13 22.33 -5.79
CA ASN A 287 8.90 23.74 -5.44
C ASN A 287 9.08 24.02 -3.94
N SER A 288 9.35 23.01 -3.11
CA SER A 288 9.67 23.22 -1.69
C SER A 288 10.81 24.21 -1.55
N GLY A 289 10.54 25.33 -0.89
CA GLY A 289 11.48 26.41 -0.65
C GLY A 289 11.47 27.48 -1.73
N SER A 290 10.50 27.45 -2.66
CA SER A 290 10.31 28.46 -3.69
C SER A 290 9.91 29.80 -3.10
N VAL A 291 10.39 30.88 -3.72
CA VAL A 291 9.99 32.23 -3.35
C VAL A 291 8.60 32.53 -3.89
N VAL A 292 7.73 33.08 -3.06
CA VAL A 292 6.47 33.70 -3.47
C VAL A 292 6.70 35.19 -3.56
N LEU A 293 6.57 35.77 -4.75
CA LEU A 293 6.83 37.18 -5.05
C LEU A 293 5.54 37.95 -5.20
N ASP A 294 5.52 39.20 -4.72
CA ASP A 294 4.54 40.19 -5.16
C ASP A 294 4.84 40.58 -6.61
N ALA A 295 3.85 40.44 -7.49
CA ALA A 295 4.06 40.60 -8.92
C ALA A 295 4.44 42.04 -9.33
N GLU A 296 4.00 43.05 -8.56
CA GLU A 296 4.24 44.46 -8.88
C GLU A 296 5.64 44.92 -8.44
N THR A 297 6.03 44.54 -7.23
CA THR A 297 7.27 45.02 -6.59
C THR A 297 8.45 44.06 -6.75
N GLY A 298 8.20 42.79 -7.10
CA GLY A 298 9.21 41.74 -7.15
C GLY A 298 9.80 41.38 -5.78
N LYS A 299 9.16 41.81 -4.69
CA LYS A 299 9.59 41.51 -3.33
C LYS A 299 8.98 40.19 -2.86
N ALA A 300 9.72 39.47 -2.03
CA ALA A 300 9.24 38.23 -1.44
C ALA A 300 8.10 38.51 -0.45
N VAL A 301 6.95 37.88 -0.67
CA VAL A 301 5.80 37.83 0.25
C VAL A 301 5.79 36.55 1.08
N GLY A 302 6.47 35.50 0.61
CA GLY A 302 6.62 34.28 1.39
C GLY A 302 7.52 33.20 0.80
N LEU A 303 7.55 32.06 1.49
CA LEU A 303 8.28 30.84 1.15
C LEU A 303 7.26 29.70 1.00
N HIS A 304 7.12 29.15 -0.20
CA HIS A 304 6.23 28.01 -0.46
C HIS A 304 6.77 26.76 0.25
N PHE A 305 5.88 25.98 0.87
CA PHE A 305 6.27 24.74 1.56
C PHE A 305 5.31 23.57 1.34
N ALA A 306 4.12 23.82 0.77
CA ALA A 306 2.98 22.93 0.94
C ALA A 306 1.84 23.18 -0.05
N GLY A 307 1.10 22.11 -0.38
CA GLY A 307 -0.08 22.19 -1.25
C GLY A 307 -0.96 20.95 -1.22
N GLU A 308 -2.26 21.15 -1.41
CA GLU A 308 -3.33 20.13 -1.47
C GLU A 308 -3.97 20.16 -2.87
N PHE A 309 -4.00 19.01 -3.55
CA PHE A 309 -4.36 18.92 -4.98
C PHE A 309 -5.76 19.44 -5.26
N LYS A 310 -5.88 20.39 -6.20
CA LYS A 310 -7.14 21.10 -6.54
C LYS A 310 -7.78 21.92 -5.40
N VAL A 311 -7.13 22.06 -4.24
CA VAL A 311 -7.70 22.74 -3.07
C VAL A 311 -6.97 24.05 -2.77
N ARG A 312 -5.67 24.02 -2.42
CA ARG A 312 -4.90 25.21 -1.99
C ARG A 312 -3.39 24.97 -1.93
N ASN A 313 -2.60 26.03 -2.01
CA ASN A 313 -1.18 26.03 -1.65
C ASN A 313 -0.94 26.87 -0.39
N LEU A 314 0.13 26.55 0.34
CA LEU A 314 0.51 27.16 1.60
C LEU A 314 1.94 27.74 1.53
N ALA A 315 2.11 28.94 2.07
CA ALA A 315 3.40 29.62 2.13
C ALA A 315 3.62 30.31 3.49
N ILE A 316 4.88 30.31 3.94
CA ILE A 316 5.32 31.03 5.14
C ILE A 316 5.48 32.51 4.80
N ARG A 317 4.99 33.41 5.65
CA ARG A 317 5.04 34.85 5.43
C ARG A 317 6.45 35.43 5.51
N ALA A 318 6.75 36.38 4.62
CA ALA A 318 8.04 37.07 4.53
C ALA A 318 8.45 37.83 5.80
N ASP A 319 7.50 38.38 6.56
CA ASP A 319 7.79 39.09 7.81
C ASP A 319 8.38 38.16 8.89
N ARG A 320 8.05 36.86 8.83
CA ARG A 320 8.60 35.83 9.74
C ARG A 320 10.03 35.46 9.37
N ILE A 321 10.31 35.37 8.07
CA ILE A 321 11.67 35.14 7.56
C ILE A 321 12.56 36.34 7.93
N ALA A 322 12.07 37.56 7.72
CA ALA A 322 12.79 38.79 8.07
C ALA A 322 13.02 38.92 9.59
N ALA A 323 12.03 38.57 10.42
CA ALA A 323 12.18 38.56 11.87
C ALA A 323 13.29 37.58 12.31
N ARG A 324 13.33 36.39 11.70
CA ARG A 324 14.37 35.41 11.99
C ARG A 324 15.76 35.92 11.60
N LEU A 325 15.92 36.50 10.42
CA LEU A 325 17.20 37.08 9.97
C LEU A 325 17.73 38.19 10.89
N ALA A 326 16.83 39.01 11.44
CA ALA A 326 17.19 40.07 12.39
C ALA A 326 17.81 39.50 13.68
N GLU A 327 17.41 38.32 14.14
CA GLU A 327 17.98 37.65 15.32
C GLU A 327 19.44 37.17 15.12
N PHE A 328 19.88 37.02 13.87
CA PHE A 328 21.26 36.65 13.53
C PHE A 328 22.15 37.85 13.20
N ASN A 329 21.67 39.08 13.40
CA ASN A 329 22.39 40.32 13.10
C ASN A 329 22.81 40.42 11.62
N ILE A 330 22.11 39.70 10.72
CA ILE A 330 22.33 39.76 9.28
C ILE A 330 21.65 41.03 8.77
N GLN A 331 22.42 41.95 8.16
CA GLN A 331 21.86 43.20 7.63
C GLN A 331 20.95 42.92 6.43
N VAL A 332 19.64 43.01 6.64
CA VAL A 332 18.64 42.95 5.58
C VAL A 332 18.22 44.39 5.24
N ALA A 333 18.08 44.70 3.95
CA ALA A 333 17.53 45.97 3.49
C ALA A 333 16.02 46.04 3.82
N VAL A 334 15.68 46.53 5.02
CA VAL A 334 14.29 46.73 5.46
C VAL A 334 14.07 48.22 5.74
N PRO A 335 13.02 48.86 5.19
CA PRO A 335 12.66 50.24 5.54
C PRO A 335 12.36 50.38 7.03
N VAL A 336 12.88 51.46 7.62
CA VAL A 336 12.89 51.75 9.06
C VAL A 336 11.48 52.02 9.60
N THR A 337 10.74 50.96 9.90
CA THR A 337 9.52 51.08 10.74
C THR A 337 9.29 49.90 11.69
N TYR A 338 10.19 48.91 11.72
CA TYR A 338 9.92 47.64 12.40
C TYR A 338 10.59 47.47 13.78
N ARG A 339 11.47 48.39 14.20
CA ARG A 339 12.13 48.28 15.51
C ARG A 339 11.19 48.55 16.69
N ARG A 340 10.05 49.24 16.47
CA ARG A 340 9.05 49.57 17.51
C ARG A 340 7.93 48.53 17.70
N LEU A 341 7.91 47.46 16.90
CA LEU A 341 6.94 46.37 17.04
C LEU A 341 7.52 45.22 17.90
N CYS A 342 8.83 44.99 17.83
CA CYS A 342 9.52 43.97 18.64
C CYS A 342 9.52 44.30 20.14
N ASP A 343 9.56 45.58 20.52
CA ASP A 343 9.46 46.00 21.92
C ASP A 343 8.04 45.90 22.49
N ARG A 344 7.01 45.85 21.63
CA ARG A 344 5.61 45.64 22.05
C ARG A 344 5.23 44.17 22.18
N LEU A 345 5.99 43.28 21.54
CA LEU A 345 5.79 41.82 21.60
C LEU A 345 6.62 41.16 22.71
N SER A 346 7.54 41.88 23.33
CA SER A 346 8.29 41.41 24.52
C SER A 346 7.50 41.61 25.83
N ASP A 347 6.53 42.52 25.86
CA ASP A 347 5.61 42.75 26.99
C ASP A 347 4.30 41.95 26.89
N GLN A 348 4.18 41.04 25.91
CA GLN A 348 3.11 40.02 25.85
C GLN A 348 3.67 38.60 25.99
N ARG A 349 4.68 38.43 26.85
CA ARG A 349 5.03 37.09 27.34
C ARG A 349 3.92 36.63 28.30
N SER A 350 3.28 35.52 27.90
CA SER A 350 2.29 34.69 28.59
C SER A 350 0.84 35.19 28.64
N ALA A 351 0.16 35.12 27.50
CA ALA A 351 -1.21 34.60 27.48
C ALA A 351 -1.18 33.30 26.66
N PHE A 352 -1.01 32.18 27.36
CA PHE A 352 -1.15 30.83 26.80
C PHE A 352 -2.57 30.67 26.26
N GLU A 353 -2.73 29.99 25.12
CA GLU A 353 -3.98 29.32 24.81
C GLU A 353 -4.28 28.35 25.95
N LEU A 354 -5.16 28.77 26.85
CA LEU A 354 -5.77 27.92 27.86
C LEU A 354 -6.64 26.91 27.10
N GLU A 355 -6.23 25.64 27.17
CA GLU A 355 -7.15 24.52 27.10
C GLU A 355 -8.37 24.85 27.97
N ALA A 356 -9.58 24.74 27.42
CA ALA A 356 -10.79 25.04 28.19
C ALA A 356 -10.79 24.18 29.47
N PRO A 357 -10.87 24.78 30.67
CA PRO A 357 -10.81 24.01 31.91
C PRO A 357 -12.04 23.08 31.99
N ARG A 358 -11.81 21.76 32.00
CA ARG A 358 -12.84 20.82 32.47
C ARG A 358 -13.01 21.09 33.98
N ASN A 359 -14.25 21.26 34.43
CA ASN A 359 -14.55 21.41 35.86
C ASN A 359 -14.26 20.06 36.55
N PRO A 360 -13.52 20.00 37.69
CA PRO A 360 -13.36 18.78 38.48
C PRO A 360 -14.66 18.00 38.76
N GLU A 361 -15.79 18.70 38.86
CA GLU A 361 -17.12 18.10 39.07
C GLU A 361 -17.57 17.17 37.92
N ASN A 362 -17.02 17.34 36.72
CA ASN A 362 -17.34 16.53 35.53
C ASN A 362 -16.85 15.07 35.64
N TYR A 363 -16.05 14.75 36.66
CA TYR A 363 -15.51 13.41 36.88
C TYR A 363 -16.14 12.70 38.10
N ALA A 364 -17.15 13.30 38.73
CA ALA A 364 -17.76 12.76 39.95
C ALA A 364 -18.50 11.43 39.74
N ASP A 365 -18.91 11.13 38.51
CA ASP A 365 -19.56 9.89 38.09
C ASP A 365 -18.57 8.77 37.71
N ARG A 366 -17.26 9.05 37.70
CA ARG A 366 -16.23 8.07 37.35
C ARG A 366 -16.00 7.10 38.50
N VAL A 367 -16.34 5.84 38.27
CA VAL A 367 -16.21 4.76 39.27
C VAL A 367 -14.75 4.33 39.46
N GLY A 368 -13.91 4.48 38.43
CA GLY A 368 -12.52 4.04 38.44
C GLY A 368 -12.36 2.56 38.10
N PHE A 369 -11.19 2.04 38.46
CA PHE A 369 -10.87 0.62 38.42
C PHE A 369 -11.66 -0.18 39.48
N VAL A 370 -12.26 -1.27 39.04
CA VAL A 370 -13.01 -2.25 39.84
C VAL A 370 -12.05 -3.36 40.29
N ARG A 371 -11.88 -3.48 41.61
CA ARG A 371 -10.84 -4.32 42.24
C ARG A 371 -11.18 -5.81 42.23
N ASP A 372 -12.45 -6.16 42.20
CA ASP A 372 -13.00 -7.53 42.20
C ASP A 372 -13.54 -7.95 40.82
N PHE A 373 -13.02 -7.34 39.75
CA PHE A 373 -13.51 -7.52 38.39
C PHE A 373 -13.21 -8.90 37.79
N VAL A 374 -12.05 -9.48 38.12
CA VAL A 374 -11.61 -10.79 37.61
C VAL A 374 -12.16 -11.90 38.51
N PRO A 375 -12.98 -12.84 37.99
CA PRO A 375 -13.54 -13.91 38.78
C PRO A 375 -12.47 -14.77 39.48
N GLY A 376 -12.69 -15.11 40.75
CA GLY A 376 -11.77 -15.96 41.51
C GLY A 376 -10.63 -15.23 42.24
N ILE A 377 -10.55 -13.90 42.13
CA ILE A 377 -9.68 -13.06 42.98
C ILE A 377 -10.55 -12.02 43.69
N ALA A 378 -10.54 -12.02 45.02
CA ALA A 378 -11.51 -11.26 45.83
C ALA A 378 -11.31 -9.73 45.78
N ALA A 379 -10.06 -9.26 45.63
CA ALA A 379 -9.72 -7.86 45.41
C ALA A 379 -8.27 -7.74 44.94
N ILE A 380 -8.03 -7.01 43.86
CA ILE A 380 -6.71 -6.70 43.33
C ILE A 380 -6.53 -5.19 43.36
N GLU A 381 -5.48 -4.69 43.98
CA GLU A 381 -5.12 -3.27 43.99
C GLU A 381 -3.61 -3.12 44.09
N PRO A 382 -2.98 -2.14 43.41
CA PRO A 382 -1.59 -1.81 43.64
C PRO A 382 -1.42 -1.27 45.06
N GLY A 383 -0.66 -1.97 45.90
CA GLY A 383 -0.32 -1.49 47.23
C GLY A 383 0.70 -0.34 47.15
N LEU A 384 0.30 0.83 47.65
CA LEU A 384 1.07 2.08 47.57
C LEU A 384 1.71 2.49 48.90
N ALA A 385 1.63 1.65 49.93
CA ALA A 385 2.08 1.99 51.30
C ALA A 385 3.53 2.50 51.34
N ASN A 386 4.41 1.91 50.52
CA ASN A 386 5.84 2.26 50.42
C ASN A 386 6.13 3.50 49.54
N LEU A 387 5.10 4.10 48.95
CA LEU A 387 5.18 5.23 48.01
C LEU A 387 4.36 6.44 48.47
N THR A 388 3.80 6.41 49.68
CA THR A 388 2.97 7.49 50.24
C THR A 388 3.66 8.85 50.24
N ASP A 389 4.98 8.90 50.47
CA ASP A 389 5.78 10.13 50.44
C ASP A 389 5.95 10.72 49.02
N ASP A 390 5.72 9.95 47.96
CA ASP A 390 5.84 10.41 46.57
C ASP A 390 4.51 10.40 45.81
N LEU A 391 3.40 10.06 46.46
CA LEU A 391 2.09 10.04 45.85
C LEU A 391 1.55 11.47 45.71
N ALA A 392 1.07 11.82 44.51
CA ALA A 392 0.46 13.12 44.28
C ALA A 392 -0.92 13.22 44.95
N ALA A 393 -1.20 14.38 45.55
CA ALA A 393 -2.52 14.66 46.12
C ALA A 393 -3.52 14.96 45.00
N VAL A 394 -4.73 14.40 45.12
CA VAL A 394 -5.85 14.58 44.19
C VAL A 394 -6.96 15.36 44.90
N GLY A 395 -7.43 16.45 44.31
CA GLY A 395 -8.51 17.29 44.81
C GLY A 395 -9.89 16.78 44.36
N HIS A 396 -10.83 16.74 45.30
CA HIS A 396 -12.20 16.20 45.17
C HIS A 396 -12.27 14.74 44.66
N CYS A 397 -12.95 13.88 45.42
CA CYS A 397 -13.39 12.51 45.13
C CYS A 397 -12.40 11.30 45.04
N GLY A 398 -11.10 11.42 45.35
CA GLY A 398 -10.19 10.26 45.46
C GLY A 398 -9.61 10.02 46.86
N ALA A 399 -10.02 8.97 47.57
CA ALA A 399 -9.28 8.51 48.74
C ALA A 399 -7.93 7.91 48.30
N GLY A 400 -6.84 8.18 49.02
CA GLY A 400 -5.54 7.55 48.75
C GLY A 400 -4.86 7.93 47.43
N GLY A 401 -5.13 9.13 46.89
CA GLY A 401 -4.42 9.66 45.70
C GLY A 401 -4.83 9.04 44.35
N GLU A 402 -5.97 8.36 44.29
CA GLU A 402 -6.50 7.71 43.08
C GLU A 402 -7.23 8.71 42.16
N LEU A 403 -6.79 8.83 40.90
CA LEU A 403 -7.53 9.49 39.83
C LEU A 403 -8.46 8.48 39.15
N LYS A 404 -9.76 8.60 39.42
CA LYS A 404 -10.78 7.71 38.85
C LYS A 404 -11.22 8.17 37.46
N TYR A 405 -11.20 7.24 36.51
CA TYR A 405 -11.74 7.41 35.16
C TYR A 405 -12.78 6.31 34.87
N THR A 406 -13.43 6.34 33.72
CA THR A 406 -14.40 5.28 33.36
C THR A 406 -13.63 3.98 33.08
N HIS A 407 -13.84 2.96 33.92
CA HIS A 407 -13.23 1.61 33.86
C HIS A 407 -11.72 1.51 34.15
N PHE A 408 -11.05 2.62 34.49
CA PHE A 408 -9.65 2.60 34.88
C PHE A 408 -9.32 3.66 35.93
N SER A 409 -8.21 3.47 36.64
CA SER A 409 -7.68 4.39 37.64
C SER A 409 -6.19 4.65 37.43
N ILE A 410 -5.71 5.82 37.86
CA ILE A 410 -4.31 6.22 37.76
C ILE A 410 -3.81 6.75 39.11
N TRP A 411 -2.59 6.38 39.48
CA TRP A 411 -1.86 6.95 40.63
C TRP A 411 -0.59 7.64 40.14
N MET A 412 -0.41 8.91 40.49
CA MET A 412 0.66 9.77 39.98
C MET A 412 1.80 9.93 40.98
N SER A 413 3.05 9.90 40.50
CA SER A 413 4.20 10.31 41.30
C SER A 413 4.31 11.84 41.29
N ARG A 414 4.35 12.43 42.48
CA ARG A 414 4.56 13.86 42.68
C ARG A 414 5.94 14.29 42.21
N SER A 415 7.01 13.58 42.59
CA SER A 415 8.37 13.97 42.24
C SER A 415 8.69 13.73 40.76
N ARG A 416 8.06 12.74 40.12
CA ARG A 416 8.29 12.39 38.72
C ARG A 416 7.32 13.05 37.75
N ARG A 417 6.17 13.50 38.24
CA ARG A 417 5.07 14.08 37.44
C ARG A 417 4.52 13.13 36.37
N LEU A 418 4.71 11.82 36.57
CA LEU A 418 4.33 10.72 35.69
C LEU A 418 3.58 9.66 36.50
N ALA A 419 2.80 8.81 35.84
CA ALA A 419 2.06 7.75 36.53
C ALA A 419 3.01 6.73 37.18
N LEU A 420 2.76 6.43 38.46
CA LEU A 420 3.36 5.29 39.16
C LEU A 420 2.77 3.99 38.63
N CYS A 421 1.46 3.96 38.48
CA CYS A 421 0.67 2.80 38.09
C CYS A 421 -0.66 3.27 37.48
N THR A 422 -1.08 2.61 36.42
CA THR A 422 -2.45 2.62 35.92
C THR A 422 -3.06 1.23 36.11
N ALA A 423 -4.37 1.17 36.31
CA ALA A 423 -5.12 -0.09 36.39
C ALA A 423 -6.38 0.03 35.55
N VAL A 424 -6.59 -0.86 34.57
CA VAL A 424 -7.76 -0.87 33.69
C VAL A 424 -8.47 -2.22 33.73
N ASN A 425 -9.81 -2.19 33.72
CA ASN A 425 -10.64 -3.37 33.49
C ASN A 425 -11.06 -3.45 32.02
N ILE A 426 -10.96 -4.64 31.44
CA ILE A 426 -11.35 -4.95 30.06
C ILE A 426 -12.42 -6.04 30.11
N ASP A 427 -13.62 -5.75 29.61
CA ASP A 427 -14.71 -6.73 29.48
C ASP A 427 -14.86 -7.17 28.01
N GLY A 428 -14.32 -8.33 27.67
CA GLY A 428 -14.42 -8.90 26.32
C GLY A 428 -15.87 -9.09 25.86
N ASN A 429 -16.77 -9.46 26.77
CA ASN A 429 -18.17 -9.77 26.45
C ASN A 429 -19.02 -8.54 26.05
N SER A 430 -18.57 -7.33 26.38
CA SER A 430 -19.33 -6.09 26.11
C SER A 430 -18.51 -5.02 25.40
N MET A 431 -17.41 -5.41 24.76
CA MET A 431 -16.49 -4.52 24.07
C MET A 431 -17.13 -3.84 22.85
N ARG A 432 -16.78 -2.57 22.60
CA ARG A 432 -17.23 -1.81 21.43
C ARG A 432 -16.06 -1.23 20.66
N ARG A 433 -16.15 -1.24 19.33
CA ARG A 433 -15.12 -0.68 18.44
C ARG A 433 -15.66 0.58 17.74
N TYR A 434 -14.94 1.69 17.86
CA TYR A 434 -15.26 2.96 17.20
C TYR A 434 -14.13 3.39 16.26
N ALA A 435 -14.51 3.98 15.12
CA ALA A 435 -13.58 4.60 14.18
C ALA A 435 -12.80 5.74 14.85
N ARG A 436 -11.55 5.94 14.42
CA ARG A 436 -10.65 6.94 15.01
C ARG A 436 -11.14 8.36 14.66
N SER A 437 -11.20 9.24 15.66
CA SER A 437 -11.52 10.67 15.49
C SER A 437 -10.31 11.51 15.91
N VAL A 438 -10.35 12.84 15.75
CA VAL A 438 -9.22 13.72 16.09
C VAL A 438 -8.93 13.69 17.59
N ASP A 439 -7.75 13.17 17.96
CA ASP A 439 -7.31 12.96 19.34
C ASP A 439 -7.01 14.31 20.04
N ARG A 440 -7.83 14.73 21.00
CA ARG A 440 -7.58 15.91 21.86
C ARG A 440 -7.13 15.47 23.25
N TRP A 441 -5.99 15.97 23.69
CA TRP A 441 -5.40 15.65 24.99
C TRP A 441 -5.67 16.74 26.03
N TYR A 442 -5.82 16.36 27.29
CA TYR A 442 -6.16 17.28 28.38
C TYR A 442 -5.25 17.08 29.61
N LEU A 443 -4.90 18.18 30.28
CA LEU A 443 -4.44 18.12 31.68
C LEU A 443 -5.61 17.73 32.60
N ASP A 444 -5.34 16.96 33.65
CA ASP A 444 -6.38 16.61 34.62
C ASP A 444 -6.53 17.73 35.67
N PRO A 445 -7.69 18.38 35.79
CA PRO A 445 -7.89 19.50 36.72
C PRO A 445 -7.92 19.09 38.20
N ARG A 446 -7.99 17.79 38.51
CA ARG A 446 -8.05 17.24 39.87
C ARG A 446 -6.67 17.07 40.50
N ILE A 447 -5.59 17.16 39.73
CA ILE A 447 -4.21 17.08 40.22
C ILE A 447 -3.48 18.40 39.95
N ASN A 448 -2.62 18.82 40.87
CA ASN A 448 -1.84 20.05 40.69
C ASN A 448 -0.96 19.95 39.43
N ASN A 449 -0.87 21.03 38.65
CA ASN A 449 -0.01 21.14 37.47
C ASN A 449 1.47 20.80 37.77
N ASP A 450 1.95 21.07 38.99
CA ASP A 450 3.32 20.72 39.39
C ASP A 450 3.53 19.22 39.63
N ALA A 451 2.47 18.42 39.62
CA ALA A 451 2.46 16.97 39.82
C ALA A 451 2.04 16.17 38.56
N GLN A 452 1.85 16.84 37.42
CA GLN A 452 1.63 16.23 36.11
C GLN A 452 2.47 16.95 35.06
N VAL A 453 2.59 16.39 33.86
CA VAL A 453 3.33 17.02 32.76
C VAL A 453 2.48 17.00 31.50
N GLY A 454 2.31 18.17 30.88
CA GLY A 454 1.50 18.34 29.69
C GLY A 454 2.28 18.17 28.40
N ASN A 455 1.77 18.77 27.33
CA ASN A 455 2.40 18.70 26.01
C ASN A 455 3.83 19.23 25.98
N GLU A 456 4.25 20.01 26.99
CA GLU A 456 5.60 20.55 27.09
C GLU A 456 6.71 19.49 27.07
N LEU A 457 6.41 18.27 27.51
CA LEU A 457 7.36 17.15 27.46
C LEU A 457 7.40 16.46 26.09
N TYR A 458 6.26 16.34 25.42
CA TYR A 458 6.08 15.50 24.22
C TYR A 458 6.20 16.27 22.90
N GLN A 459 6.00 17.58 22.93
CA GLN A 459 6.11 18.40 21.72
C GLN A 459 7.55 18.45 21.20
N ARG A 460 7.74 18.34 19.87
CA ARG A 460 9.04 18.51 19.19
C ARG A 460 10.13 17.54 19.57
N ASN A 461 9.79 16.28 19.80
CA ASN A 461 10.79 15.26 20.02
C ASN A 461 10.23 13.89 19.64
N ARG A 462 11.11 12.89 19.65
CA ARG A 462 10.77 11.49 19.35
C ARG A 462 10.13 10.77 20.53
N LEU A 463 9.73 11.47 21.60
CA LEU A 463 8.97 10.88 22.70
C LEU A 463 7.48 11.05 22.38
N ASP A 464 6.85 9.94 22.04
CA ASP A 464 5.41 9.87 21.89
C ASP A 464 4.71 9.94 23.25
N ARG A 465 3.43 10.32 23.21
CA ARG A 465 2.50 10.20 24.34
C ARG A 465 2.08 8.73 24.47
N GLY A 466 3.01 7.91 24.96
CA GLY A 466 2.79 6.48 25.16
C GLY A 466 1.65 6.26 26.14
N HIS A 467 0.54 5.71 25.65
CA HIS A 467 -0.64 5.43 26.46
C HIS A 467 -0.32 4.28 27.43
N LEU A 468 -0.52 4.51 28.73
CA LEU A 468 -0.39 3.46 29.74
C LEU A 468 -1.67 2.61 29.87
N VAL A 469 -2.84 3.23 29.68
CA VAL A 469 -4.11 2.57 29.37
C VAL A 469 -4.46 2.88 27.92
N ARG A 470 -4.63 1.87 27.08
CA ARG A 470 -4.90 2.11 25.66
C ARG A 470 -6.29 2.69 25.47
N ARG A 471 -6.46 3.36 24.32
CA ARG A 471 -7.73 3.93 23.89
C ARG A 471 -8.90 2.94 23.91
N LEU A 472 -8.67 1.67 23.57
CA LEU A 472 -9.73 0.65 23.44
C LEU A 472 -9.92 -0.23 24.68
N ASP A 473 -8.92 -0.32 25.58
CA ASP A 473 -8.99 -1.17 26.77
C ASP A 473 -10.24 -0.93 27.63
N PRO A 474 -10.65 0.33 27.93
CA PRO A 474 -11.81 0.57 28.77
C PRO A 474 -13.13 0.68 27.97
N VAL A 475 -13.14 0.40 26.67
CA VAL A 475 -14.29 0.70 25.78
C VAL A 475 -15.28 -0.47 25.71
N TRP A 476 -16.06 -0.63 26.76
CA TRP A 476 -17.07 -1.67 26.90
C TRP A 476 -18.33 -1.16 27.62
N GLY A 477 -19.43 -1.91 27.55
CA GLY A 477 -20.72 -1.55 28.18
C GLY A 477 -21.66 -0.72 27.29
N GLU A 478 -22.50 0.12 27.90
CA GLU A 478 -23.44 0.99 27.16
C GLU A 478 -22.70 2.03 26.31
N GLU A 479 -23.24 2.38 25.15
CA GLU A 479 -22.58 3.26 24.17
C GLU A 479 -22.09 4.59 24.76
N LYS A 480 -22.90 5.22 25.61
CA LYS A 480 -22.54 6.47 26.29
C LYS A 480 -21.34 6.28 27.23
N VAL A 481 -21.32 5.16 27.97
CA VAL A 481 -20.25 4.82 28.92
C VAL A 481 -18.97 4.44 28.18
N ALA A 482 -19.07 3.63 27.12
CA ALA A 482 -17.94 3.22 26.30
C ALA A 482 -17.28 4.41 25.58
N ARG A 483 -18.08 5.35 25.06
CA ARG A 483 -17.56 6.58 24.44
C ARG A 483 -16.89 7.50 25.47
N GLN A 484 -17.47 7.62 26.67
CA GLN A 484 -16.88 8.34 27.78
C GLN A 484 -15.54 7.73 28.22
N ALA A 485 -15.47 6.41 28.31
CA ALA A 485 -14.24 5.68 28.63
C ALA A 485 -13.14 5.89 27.59
N MET A 486 -13.50 5.89 26.31
CA MET A 486 -12.57 6.22 25.23
C MET A 486 -12.03 7.65 25.37
N GLU A 487 -12.89 8.65 25.62
CA GLU A 487 -12.48 10.05 25.81
C GLU A 487 -11.61 10.25 27.06
N ASP A 488 -11.87 9.50 28.13
CA ASP A 488 -11.09 9.56 29.36
C ASP A 488 -9.63 9.10 29.15
N THR A 489 -9.32 8.28 28.14
CA THR A 489 -7.94 7.82 27.88
C THR A 489 -6.99 8.92 27.41
N PHE A 490 -7.51 10.03 26.88
CA PHE A 490 -6.73 11.15 26.34
C PHE A 490 -6.39 12.22 27.39
N HIS A 491 -5.93 11.80 28.57
CA HIS A 491 -5.39 12.70 29.59
C HIS A 491 -3.88 12.51 29.71
N TYR A 492 -3.14 13.60 29.92
CA TYR A 492 -1.69 13.53 30.10
C TYR A 492 -1.27 12.70 31.32
N THR A 493 -2.14 12.55 32.32
CA THR A 493 -1.93 11.62 33.44
C THR A 493 -1.87 10.15 33.01
N ASN A 494 -2.41 9.80 31.84
CA ASN A 494 -2.36 8.47 31.22
C ASN A 494 -1.19 8.32 30.23
N ALA A 495 -0.33 9.32 30.09
CA ALA A 495 0.81 9.29 29.18
C ALA A 495 2.13 9.09 29.94
N ALA A 496 3.05 8.34 29.32
CA ALA A 496 4.45 8.32 29.70
C ALA A 496 5.35 8.59 28.47
N PRO A 497 6.52 9.23 28.64
CA PRO A 497 7.43 9.53 27.53
C PRO A 497 8.11 8.26 27.04
N GLN A 498 7.53 7.69 25.98
CA GLN A 498 8.07 6.52 25.29
C GLN A 498 8.67 6.98 23.96
N HIS A 499 9.87 6.51 23.62
CA HIS A 499 10.43 6.79 22.31
C HIS A 499 9.49 6.26 21.20
N GLU A 500 9.34 6.97 20.08
CA GLU A 500 8.38 6.66 18.99
C GLU A 500 8.52 5.21 18.51
N ARG A 501 9.74 4.68 18.43
CA ARG A 501 10.02 3.27 18.07
C ARG A 501 9.57 2.25 19.13
N LEU A 502 9.50 2.63 20.41
CA LEU A 502 8.92 1.79 21.46
C LEU A 502 7.39 1.85 21.40
N ASN A 503 6.83 3.05 21.24
CA ASN A 503 5.38 3.29 21.22
C ASN A 503 4.68 2.78 19.94
N GLN A 504 5.36 2.80 18.79
CA GLN A 504 4.80 2.45 17.47
C GLN A 504 5.16 1.03 16.99
N ALA A 505 5.85 0.22 17.81
CA ALA A 505 6.23 -1.17 17.49
C ALA A 505 5.71 -2.17 18.54
N THR A 506 6.58 -3.00 19.15
CA THR A 506 6.28 -4.19 20.00
C THR A 506 5.29 -3.96 21.16
N TRP A 507 5.13 -2.71 21.60
CA TRP A 507 4.10 -2.29 22.57
C TRP A 507 2.68 -2.58 22.05
N ASN A 508 2.41 -2.31 20.76
CA ASN A 508 1.13 -2.64 20.14
C ASN A 508 0.91 -4.15 20.01
N GLU A 509 1.94 -4.97 19.80
CA GLU A 509 1.81 -6.42 19.58
C GLU A 509 1.35 -7.18 20.84
N LEU A 510 1.96 -6.91 22.01
CA LEU A 510 1.53 -7.49 23.28
C LEU A 510 0.11 -7.03 23.64
N GLU A 511 -0.18 -5.76 23.34
CA GLU A 511 -1.46 -5.14 23.63
C GLU A 511 -2.61 -5.59 22.73
N ASP A 512 -2.34 -5.82 21.44
CA ASP A 512 -3.29 -6.36 20.47
C ASP A 512 -3.63 -7.81 20.81
N TYR A 513 -2.67 -8.60 21.29
CA TYR A 513 -2.95 -9.93 21.83
C TYR A 513 -3.84 -9.92 23.07
N ILE A 514 -3.61 -9.01 24.02
CA ILE A 514 -4.45 -8.96 25.24
C ILE A 514 -5.89 -8.58 24.86
N LEU A 515 -6.08 -7.61 23.95
CA LEU A 515 -7.40 -7.20 23.47
C LEU A 515 -8.09 -8.26 22.60
N ASP A 516 -7.38 -8.86 21.64
CA ASP A 516 -7.95 -9.83 20.72
C ASP A 516 -8.29 -11.16 21.42
N ASN A 517 -7.51 -11.59 22.44
CA ASN A 517 -7.89 -12.75 23.25
C ASN A 517 -9.00 -12.44 24.26
N ALA A 518 -9.13 -11.19 24.72
CA ALA A 518 -10.25 -10.79 25.56
C ALA A 518 -11.57 -10.85 24.78
N ASP A 519 -11.59 -10.28 23.57
CA ASP A 519 -12.73 -10.23 22.65
C ASP A 519 -13.10 -11.64 22.12
N ALA A 520 -12.11 -12.45 21.74
CA ALA A 520 -12.36 -13.79 21.17
C ALA A 520 -12.85 -14.84 22.20
N HIS A 521 -12.70 -14.59 23.50
CA HIS A 521 -12.99 -15.54 24.57
C HIS A 521 -13.88 -14.97 25.68
N ASP A 522 -14.49 -13.80 25.48
CA ASP A 522 -15.36 -13.12 26.44
C ASP A 522 -14.74 -12.96 27.84
N LEU A 523 -13.42 -12.73 27.89
CA LEU A 523 -12.66 -12.73 29.15
C LEU A 523 -12.77 -11.39 29.88
N LYS A 524 -12.82 -11.46 31.21
CA LYS A 524 -12.61 -10.32 32.10
C LYS A 524 -11.15 -10.21 32.48
N ILE A 525 -10.49 -9.15 32.04
CA ILE A 525 -9.06 -8.91 32.25
C ILE A 525 -8.86 -7.64 33.07
N SER A 526 -7.89 -7.66 33.98
CA SER A 526 -7.35 -6.45 34.62
C SER A 526 -5.89 -6.28 34.26
N VAL A 527 -5.50 -5.09 33.81
CA VAL A 527 -4.14 -4.78 33.39
C VAL A 527 -3.59 -3.66 34.24
N PHE A 528 -2.40 -3.86 34.80
CA PHE A 528 -1.65 -2.84 35.53
C PHE A 528 -0.43 -2.44 34.72
N THR A 529 -0.18 -1.14 34.57
CA THR A 529 0.91 -0.63 33.74
C THR A 529 1.62 0.53 34.41
N GLY A 530 2.93 0.63 34.28
CA GLY A 530 3.66 1.76 34.85
C GLY A 530 5.09 1.88 34.36
N SER A 531 5.75 2.93 34.85
CA SER A 531 7.17 3.19 34.61
C SER A 531 8.02 2.64 35.76
N VAL A 532 9.25 2.21 35.46
CA VAL A 532 10.26 1.95 36.49
C VAL A 532 11.07 3.24 36.69
N PHE A 533 11.03 3.80 37.88
CA PHE A 533 11.78 5.03 38.20
C PHE A 533 13.14 4.70 38.81
N SER A 534 14.20 5.02 38.08
CA SER A 534 15.58 4.86 38.55
C SER A 534 16.17 6.20 39.00
N PRO A 535 17.01 6.22 40.05
CA PRO A 535 17.82 7.38 40.37
C PRO A 535 18.74 7.82 39.22
N ARG A 536 19.07 6.90 38.31
CA ARG A 536 19.93 7.12 37.14
C ARG A 536 19.18 7.61 35.90
N ASP A 537 17.85 7.74 35.98
CA ASP A 537 17.03 8.24 34.87
C ASP A 537 17.55 9.59 34.36
N ARG A 538 17.67 9.70 33.05
CA ARG A 538 18.18 10.90 32.38
C ARG A 538 17.18 12.03 32.50
N THR A 539 17.66 13.22 32.81
CA THR A 539 16.80 14.41 32.86
C THR A 539 16.68 15.03 31.48
N TYR A 540 15.45 15.18 30.99
CA TYR A 540 15.10 15.84 29.74
C TYR A 540 13.93 16.79 29.99
N ARG A 541 14.10 18.07 29.62
CA ARG A 541 13.13 19.15 29.90
C ARG A 541 12.66 19.20 31.37
N ASN A 542 13.62 19.03 32.29
CA ASN A 542 13.40 19.01 33.75
C ASN A 542 12.51 17.87 34.26
N ILE A 543 12.21 16.87 33.43
CA ILE A 543 11.57 15.62 33.82
C ILE A 543 12.62 14.52 33.69
N LYS A 544 12.72 13.60 34.65
CA LYS A 544 13.56 12.42 34.39
C LYS A 544 12.78 11.35 33.63
N LEU A 545 13.34 10.90 32.53
CA LEU A 545 12.73 9.95 31.62
C LEU A 545 12.95 8.53 32.16
N PRO A 546 11.90 7.74 32.40
CA PRO A 546 12.05 6.34 32.76
C PRO A 546 12.68 5.58 31.60
N GLU A 547 13.70 4.77 31.89
CA GLU A 547 14.34 3.93 30.87
C GLU A 547 13.67 2.56 30.72
N GLU A 548 12.84 2.14 31.69
CA GLU A 548 12.14 0.85 31.70
C GLU A 548 10.64 1.04 32.01
N PHE A 549 9.81 0.18 31.45
CA PHE A 549 8.36 0.11 31.67
C PHE A 549 7.95 -1.30 32.05
N TRP A 550 6.85 -1.44 32.79
CA TRP A 550 6.35 -2.73 33.24
C TRP A 550 4.84 -2.84 33.01
N LYS A 551 4.37 -4.09 32.85
CA LYS A 551 2.95 -4.42 32.73
C LYS A 551 2.64 -5.74 33.44
N ILE A 552 1.54 -5.80 34.18
CA ILE A 552 1.01 -7.01 34.82
C ILE A 552 -0.38 -7.27 34.24
N VAL A 553 -0.61 -8.47 33.73
CA VAL A 553 -1.90 -8.89 33.17
C VAL A 553 -2.51 -9.93 34.09
N VAL A 554 -3.75 -9.70 34.52
CA VAL A 554 -4.50 -10.60 35.40
C VAL A 554 -5.79 -11.04 34.72
N MET A 555 -6.03 -12.35 34.67
CA MET A 555 -7.21 -12.94 34.03
C MET A 555 -7.62 -14.24 34.73
N ALA A 556 -8.85 -14.70 34.51
CA ALA A 556 -9.32 -16.00 34.95
C ALA A 556 -9.59 -16.90 33.75
N ARG A 557 -9.10 -18.15 33.79
CA ARG A 557 -9.28 -19.14 32.73
C ARG A 557 -9.90 -20.40 33.29
N GLN A 558 -10.73 -21.09 32.51
CA GLN A 558 -11.18 -22.44 32.87
C GLN A 558 -10.01 -23.43 32.82
N ASP A 559 -9.83 -24.19 33.89
CA ASP A 559 -8.95 -25.36 33.91
C ASP A 559 -9.56 -26.55 33.14
N THR A 560 -8.84 -27.67 33.10
CA THR A 560 -9.28 -28.89 32.41
C THR A 560 -10.60 -29.47 32.95
N ASP A 561 -11.01 -29.09 34.16
CA ASP A 561 -12.24 -29.52 34.81
C ASP A 561 -13.36 -28.45 34.72
N GLY A 562 -13.14 -27.38 33.95
CA GLY A 562 -14.10 -26.29 33.74
C GLY A 562 -14.18 -25.28 34.88
N ARG A 563 -13.27 -25.31 35.86
CA ARG A 563 -13.25 -24.36 36.98
C ARG A 563 -12.44 -23.12 36.61
N LEU A 564 -12.93 -21.93 36.96
CA LEU A 564 -12.20 -20.69 36.74
C LEU A 564 -11.02 -20.59 37.72
N VAL A 565 -9.80 -20.60 37.17
CA VAL A 565 -8.53 -20.44 37.88
C VAL A 565 -7.92 -19.10 37.49
N PRO A 566 -7.53 -18.25 38.45
CA PRO A 566 -6.87 -16.99 38.15
C PRO A 566 -5.39 -17.16 37.79
N HIS A 567 -4.92 -16.33 36.86
CA HIS A 567 -3.54 -16.25 36.40
C HIS A 567 -3.07 -14.79 36.37
N ALA A 568 -1.81 -14.55 36.77
CA ALA A 568 -1.17 -13.24 36.69
C ALA A 568 0.21 -13.38 36.02
N THR A 569 0.54 -12.53 35.06
CA THR A 569 1.86 -12.53 34.38
C THR A 569 2.43 -11.12 34.33
N ALA A 570 3.75 -10.99 34.49
CA ALA A 570 4.43 -9.70 34.49
C ALA A 570 5.50 -9.60 33.40
N TYR A 571 5.62 -8.40 32.83
CA TYR A 571 6.50 -8.07 31.72
C TYR A 571 7.33 -6.84 32.02
N LEU A 572 8.59 -6.83 31.60
CA LEU A 572 9.52 -5.71 31.70
C LEU A 572 10.09 -5.36 30.32
N LEU A 573 10.06 -4.07 29.97
CA LEU A 573 10.55 -3.53 28.71
C LEU A 573 11.57 -2.43 29.00
N SER A 574 12.62 -2.36 28.19
CA SER A 574 13.65 -1.31 28.29
C SER A 574 13.78 -0.51 27.00
N GLN A 575 13.84 0.81 27.15
CA GLN A 575 14.24 1.77 26.12
C GLN A 575 15.63 2.37 26.40
N THR A 576 16.42 1.81 27.31
CA THR A 576 17.74 2.33 27.71
C THR A 576 18.65 2.60 26.50
N ASP A 577 18.68 1.68 25.53
CA ASP A 577 19.52 1.82 24.33
C ASP A 577 18.98 2.85 23.32
N LEU A 578 17.67 3.15 23.36
CA LEU A 578 17.01 4.17 22.53
C LEU A 578 17.16 5.58 23.11
N LEU A 579 17.43 5.67 24.41
CA LEU A 579 17.71 6.93 25.11
C LEU A 579 19.19 7.34 25.01
N GLY A 580 20.07 6.47 24.49
CA GLY A 580 21.47 6.76 24.15
C GLY A 580 21.59 7.65 22.92
N ASN A 581 22.10 8.89 23.10
CA ASN A 581 22.03 9.99 22.13
C ASN A 581 20.65 10.05 21.47
N ILE A 582 19.77 10.91 21.98
CA ILE A 582 18.38 11.06 21.50
C ILE A 582 18.29 11.46 20.01
N GLU A 583 19.43 11.72 19.35
CA GLU A 583 19.59 11.91 17.90
C GLU A 583 20.22 10.72 17.13
N PHE A 584 20.71 9.67 17.79
CA PHE A 584 21.27 8.48 17.14
C PHE A 584 21.34 7.27 18.10
N ALA A 585 20.33 6.39 18.02
CA ALA A 585 20.35 5.09 18.68
C ALA A 585 20.06 3.96 17.67
N PHE A 586 21.08 3.15 17.41
CA PHE A 586 20.93 1.78 16.92
C PHE A 586 21.30 0.84 18.07
N GLY A 587 20.29 0.26 18.70
CA GLY A 587 20.43 -0.75 19.75
C GLY A 587 19.23 -1.69 19.74
N ALA A 588 19.45 -2.95 20.09
CA ALA A 588 18.42 -3.99 20.05
C ALA A 588 17.49 -3.88 21.28
N TYR A 589 16.18 -3.73 21.03
CA TYR A 589 15.14 -3.77 22.08
C TYR A 589 14.84 -5.22 22.49
N ARG A 590 14.47 -5.46 23.76
CA ARG A 590 14.04 -6.79 24.26
C ARG A 590 12.93 -6.69 25.30
N THR A 591 11.85 -7.43 25.09
CA THR A 591 10.76 -7.63 26.07
C THR A 591 11.05 -8.88 26.89
N TRP A 592 10.87 -8.81 28.22
CA TRP A 592 11.16 -9.92 29.12
C TRP A 592 9.93 -10.30 29.93
N GLN A 593 9.64 -11.61 30.05
CA GLN A 593 8.76 -12.08 31.11
C GLN A 593 9.54 -12.16 32.41
N VAL A 594 8.99 -11.59 33.48
CA VAL A 594 9.65 -11.51 34.80
C VAL A 594 8.68 -11.91 35.92
N PRO A 595 9.17 -12.35 37.08
CA PRO A 595 8.33 -12.54 38.25
C PRO A 595 7.72 -11.21 38.73
N ILE A 596 6.49 -11.23 39.24
CA ILE A 596 5.82 -10.07 39.87
C ILE A 596 6.69 -9.52 41.01
N ALA A 597 7.37 -10.41 41.75
CA ALA A 597 8.31 -10.03 42.81
C ALA A 597 9.43 -9.07 42.33
N LEU A 598 9.89 -9.21 41.08
CA LEU A 598 10.89 -8.32 40.50
C LEU A 598 10.31 -6.93 40.20
N ILE A 599 9.06 -6.86 39.76
CA ILE A 599 8.35 -5.58 39.55
C ILE A 599 8.17 -4.86 40.88
N GLU A 600 7.79 -5.56 41.94
CA GLU A 600 7.67 -4.99 43.28
C GLU A 600 9.01 -4.46 43.81
N GLU A 601 10.10 -5.22 43.63
CA GLU A 601 11.46 -4.78 43.99
C GLU A 601 11.87 -3.51 43.25
N ARG A 602 11.61 -3.45 41.94
CA ARG A 602 12.02 -2.34 41.07
C ARG A 602 11.17 -1.08 41.24
N THR A 603 9.90 -1.22 41.62
CA THR A 603 8.93 -0.11 41.65
C THR A 603 8.53 0.32 43.06
N ARG A 604 8.76 -0.54 44.07
CA ARG A 604 8.24 -0.42 45.45
C ARG A 604 6.71 -0.53 45.57
N LEU A 605 6.01 -0.86 44.48
CA LEU A 605 4.60 -1.24 44.52
C LEU A 605 4.46 -2.61 45.17
N ASP A 606 3.32 -2.86 45.81
CA ASP A 606 2.99 -4.15 46.41
C ASP A 606 1.85 -4.83 45.62
N PHE A 607 2.18 -5.97 45.03
CA PHE A 607 1.30 -6.89 44.31
C PHE A 607 1.32 -8.28 44.97
N THR A 608 1.57 -8.36 46.28
CA THR A 608 1.68 -9.62 47.02
C THR A 608 0.45 -10.51 46.84
N ALA A 609 -0.74 -9.89 46.71
CA ALA A 609 -2.00 -10.59 46.43
C ALA A 609 -2.01 -11.34 45.08
N LEU A 610 -1.20 -10.92 44.11
CA LEU A 610 -1.08 -11.56 42.78
C LEU A 610 0.00 -12.63 42.72
N ARG A 611 0.97 -12.60 43.64
CA ARG A 611 2.07 -13.58 43.68
C ARG A 611 1.58 -15.04 43.60
N PRO A 612 0.54 -15.49 44.34
CA PRO A 612 0.04 -16.88 44.25
C PRO A 612 -0.40 -17.32 42.85
N TYR A 613 -0.68 -16.39 41.96
CA TYR A 613 -1.17 -16.62 40.59
C TYR A 613 -0.08 -16.38 39.53
N ASP A 614 1.14 -15.99 39.94
CA ASP A 614 2.30 -15.81 39.07
C ASP A 614 3.02 -17.15 38.82
N PRO A 615 3.17 -17.58 37.54
CA PRO A 615 3.87 -18.81 37.20
C PRO A 615 5.39 -18.77 37.42
N LEU A 616 6.00 -17.58 37.53
CA LEU A 616 7.44 -17.40 37.72
C LEU A 616 7.84 -17.07 39.17
N ASP A 617 6.87 -16.96 40.10
CA ASP A 617 7.16 -16.65 41.50
C ASP A 617 7.90 -17.80 42.21
N ALA A 618 8.96 -17.45 42.94
CA ALA A 618 9.85 -18.40 43.61
C ALA A 618 9.33 -18.86 44.99
N GLY A 619 8.30 -18.21 45.53
CA GLY A 619 7.86 -18.31 46.92
C GLY A 619 7.41 -19.69 47.44
N THR A 620 7.37 -20.73 46.59
CA THR A 620 7.07 -22.12 47.01
C THR A 620 7.98 -23.18 46.38
N ARG A 621 9.05 -22.82 45.68
CA ARG A 621 9.99 -23.79 45.06
C ARG A 621 11.30 -23.87 45.84
N GLU A 622 11.68 -25.07 46.28
CA GLU A 622 13.06 -25.35 46.70
C GLU A 622 13.98 -25.31 45.46
N GLY A 623 14.63 -24.17 45.21
CA GLY A 623 15.57 -24.01 44.09
C GLY A 623 15.87 -22.55 43.75
N PRO A 624 16.92 -22.25 42.96
CA PRO A 624 17.27 -20.89 42.55
C PRO A 624 16.15 -20.25 41.72
N ALA A 625 15.91 -18.96 41.93
CA ALA A 625 14.88 -18.19 41.22
C ALA A 625 15.04 -18.31 39.69
N PRO A 626 13.94 -18.48 38.93
CA PRO A 626 14.01 -18.56 37.47
C PRO A 626 14.58 -17.26 36.89
N LYS A 627 15.51 -17.38 35.93
CA LYS A 627 16.13 -16.23 35.27
C LYS A 627 15.11 -15.51 34.38
N PRO A 628 15.14 -14.16 34.27
CA PRO A 628 14.37 -13.42 33.27
C PRO A 628 14.53 -14.06 31.88
N GLN A 629 13.42 -14.25 31.16
CA GLN A 629 13.44 -14.86 29.83
C GLN A 629 13.11 -13.81 28.75
N PRO A 630 13.94 -13.70 27.69
CA PRO A 630 13.62 -12.82 26.57
C PRO A 630 12.46 -13.43 25.79
N ILE A 631 11.54 -12.57 25.36
CA ILE A 631 10.39 -12.94 24.54
C ILE A 631 10.71 -12.54 23.11
N ASP A 632 11.02 -13.53 22.26
CA ASP A 632 11.20 -13.35 20.82
C ASP A 632 9.93 -13.80 20.05
N GLY A 633 9.00 -14.48 20.73
CA GLY A 633 7.65 -14.80 20.25
C GLY A 633 6.74 -15.39 21.33
N TRP A 634 5.47 -15.62 20.99
CA TRP A 634 4.42 -16.08 21.93
C TRP A 634 4.75 -17.36 22.71
N CYS A 635 5.63 -18.22 22.17
CA CYS A 635 5.99 -19.50 22.79
C CYS A 635 6.93 -19.38 24.00
N ASP A 636 7.50 -18.20 24.23
CA ASP A 636 8.41 -17.93 25.34
C ASP A 636 7.65 -17.52 26.63
N ILE A 637 6.32 -17.32 26.55
CA ILE A 637 5.49 -16.91 27.70
C ILE A 637 5.07 -18.14 28.53
N VAL A 638 5.52 -18.17 29.78
CA VAL A 638 5.19 -19.20 30.78
C VAL A 638 3.87 -18.86 31.47
N MET A 639 2.93 -19.82 31.51
CA MET A 639 1.56 -19.60 32.02
C MET A 639 1.15 -20.46 33.23
N SER A 640 1.93 -21.48 33.66
CA SER A 640 1.57 -22.37 34.79
C SER A 640 2.76 -22.77 35.71
N ARG A 641 2.46 -23.14 36.97
CA ARG A 641 3.42 -23.44 38.06
C ARG A 641 3.91 -24.91 38.13
N GLN A 642 3.15 -25.87 37.61
CA GLN A 642 3.50 -27.29 37.70
C GLN A 642 4.35 -27.74 36.52
N ASP A 643 5.51 -28.30 36.87
CA ASP A 643 6.64 -28.76 36.05
C ASP A 643 7.33 -27.66 35.24
N GLY A 644 8.65 -27.79 35.08
CA GLY A 644 9.53 -26.87 34.34
C GLY A 644 9.27 -26.84 32.84
N GLY A 645 8.01 -26.84 32.43
CA GLY A 645 7.61 -26.58 31.08
C GLY A 645 7.89 -25.12 30.72
N LYS A 646 8.86 -24.93 29.82
CA LYS A 646 8.51 -24.18 28.59
C LYS A 646 7.17 -24.75 28.07
N ILE A 647 6.47 -24.08 27.15
CA ILE A 647 5.58 -24.85 26.26
C ILE A 647 6.35 -26.13 25.94
N PRO A 648 5.84 -27.33 26.29
CA PRO A 648 6.64 -28.54 26.22
C PRO A 648 7.32 -28.44 24.87
N ALA A 649 8.67 -28.54 24.86
CA ALA A 649 9.36 -28.88 23.63
C ALA A 649 8.50 -30.01 23.11
N GLY A 650 7.71 -29.73 22.07
CA GLY A 650 6.64 -30.62 21.69
C GLY A 650 7.40 -31.84 21.26
N ASN A 651 7.46 -32.83 22.13
CA ASN A 651 8.09 -34.11 21.90
C ASN A 651 7.33 -34.71 20.74
N GLY A 652 7.64 -34.34 19.50
CA GLY A 652 6.91 -34.81 18.33
C GLY A 652 5.39 -34.89 18.53
N LEU A 653 4.77 -34.00 19.32
CA LEU A 653 3.32 -33.93 19.46
C LEU A 653 2.84 -32.93 18.43
N SER A 654 3.00 -33.45 17.21
CA SER A 654 2.53 -33.06 15.90
C SER A 654 1.76 -31.75 15.81
N THR A 655 2.12 -30.96 14.80
CA THR A 655 1.28 -29.93 14.14
C THR A 655 -0.23 -30.25 14.19
N LEU A 656 -0.56 -31.54 14.13
CA LEU A 656 -1.88 -32.13 14.30
C LEU A 656 -2.57 -31.81 15.62
N ALA A 657 -1.90 -31.83 16.77
CA ALA A 657 -2.47 -31.48 18.08
C ALA A 657 -2.92 -30.01 18.16
N GLN A 658 -2.15 -29.09 17.57
CA GLN A 658 -2.51 -27.68 17.44
C GLN A 658 -3.68 -27.48 16.48
N LEU A 659 -3.73 -28.24 15.38
CA LEU A 659 -4.90 -28.28 14.50
C LEU A 659 -6.13 -28.91 15.18
N ARG A 660 -5.95 -29.92 16.04
CA ARG A 660 -7.01 -30.52 16.89
C ARG A 660 -7.70 -29.45 17.72
N GLN A 661 -6.91 -28.57 18.31
CA GLN A 661 -7.42 -27.47 19.11
C GLN A 661 -8.10 -26.39 18.24
N LEU A 662 -7.48 -25.98 17.12
CA LEU A 662 -8.03 -24.93 16.24
C LEU A 662 -9.38 -25.31 15.65
N VAL A 663 -9.53 -26.55 15.16
CA VAL A 663 -10.81 -26.97 14.55
C VAL A 663 -11.94 -27.11 15.59
N GLN A 664 -11.61 -27.46 16.84
CA GLN A 664 -12.59 -27.53 17.93
C GLN A 664 -13.12 -26.15 18.35
N THR A 665 -12.37 -25.06 18.11
CA THR A 665 -12.77 -23.69 18.48
C THR A 665 -13.69 -22.98 17.47
N GLY A 666 -13.98 -23.59 16.32
CA GLY A 666 -15.17 -23.25 15.52
C GLY A 666 -15.17 -21.88 14.82
N GLN A 667 -14.03 -21.32 14.41
CA GLN A 667 -14.01 -20.12 13.54
C GLN A 667 -14.40 -20.47 12.08
N ARG A 668 -15.70 -20.50 11.78
CA ARG A 668 -16.26 -21.05 10.53
C ARG A 668 -16.22 -20.14 9.27
N ARG A 669 -15.21 -19.26 9.11
CA ARG A 669 -15.21 -18.30 7.97
C ARG A 669 -14.26 -18.62 6.81
N PHE A 670 -13.24 -19.48 6.97
CA PHE A 670 -12.24 -19.80 5.93
C PHE A 670 -11.88 -21.30 5.92
N SER A 671 -11.33 -21.84 4.82
CA SER A 671 -10.78 -23.21 4.78
C SER A 671 -9.35 -23.23 4.23
N LEU A 672 -8.50 -24.07 4.84
CA LEU A 672 -7.20 -24.44 4.31
C LEU A 672 -7.35 -25.80 3.65
N ASP A 673 -7.11 -25.87 2.35
CA ASP A 673 -7.30 -27.09 1.57
C ASP A 673 -5.93 -27.69 1.21
N TYR A 674 -5.86 -29.01 1.08
CA TYR A 674 -4.68 -29.74 0.61
C TYR A 674 -5.06 -30.58 -0.60
N ILE A 675 -4.17 -30.69 -1.57
CA ILE A 675 -4.34 -31.58 -2.72
C ILE A 675 -3.40 -32.75 -2.54
N ALA A 676 -3.95 -33.97 -2.61
CA ALA A 676 -3.17 -35.20 -2.54
C ALA A 676 -3.28 -35.98 -3.86
N GLU A 677 -2.15 -36.52 -4.31
CA GLU A 677 -2.05 -37.43 -5.45
C GLU A 677 -1.77 -38.85 -4.96
N PHE A 678 -2.43 -39.84 -5.55
CA PHE A 678 -2.17 -41.26 -5.33
C PHE A 678 -1.59 -41.92 -6.59
N ALA A 679 -0.80 -42.98 -6.40
CA ALA A 679 -0.19 -43.71 -7.51
C ALA A 679 -1.23 -44.36 -8.45
N GLU A 680 -2.36 -44.82 -7.91
CA GLU A 680 -3.40 -45.53 -8.67
C GLU A 680 -4.83 -45.02 -8.40
N ALA A 681 -5.43 -45.37 -7.27
CA ALA A 681 -6.76 -44.92 -6.89
C ALA A 681 -6.78 -44.52 -5.42
N VAL A 682 -7.69 -43.62 -5.06
CA VAL A 682 -7.92 -43.21 -3.67
C VAL A 682 -8.20 -44.43 -2.79
N PRO A 683 -7.44 -44.62 -1.69
CA PRO A 683 -7.69 -45.71 -0.76
C PRO A 683 -9.11 -45.66 -0.19
N VAL A 684 -9.79 -46.81 -0.11
CA VAL A 684 -11.16 -46.90 0.43
C VAL A 684 -11.21 -46.47 1.91
N ASP A 685 -10.10 -46.64 2.64
CA ASP A 685 -9.92 -46.25 4.04
C ASP A 685 -9.39 -44.81 4.20
N LEU A 686 -9.35 -43.99 3.13
CA LEU A 686 -8.84 -42.62 3.14
C LEU A 686 -9.48 -41.75 4.24
N PRO A 687 -10.81 -41.76 4.48
CA PRO A 687 -11.41 -41.00 5.58
C PRO A 687 -10.86 -41.39 6.96
N SER A 688 -10.59 -42.68 7.18
CA SER A 688 -10.02 -43.19 8.42
C SER A 688 -8.54 -42.81 8.58
N ARG A 689 -7.78 -42.81 7.48
CA ARG A 689 -6.37 -42.33 7.47
C ARG A 689 -6.27 -40.85 7.75
N ILE A 690 -7.18 -40.06 7.17
CA ILE A 690 -7.33 -38.63 7.45
C ILE A 690 -7.69 -38.41 8.92
N ALA A 691 -8.68 -39.14 9.45
CA ALA A 691 -9.10 -39.02 10.85
C ALA A 691 -8.00 -39.44 11.86
N ALA A 692 -7.07 -40.31 11.47
CA ALA A 692 -5.91 -40.66 12.30
C ALA A 692 -4.95 -39.47 12.49
N VAL A 693 -4.92 -38.56 11.52
CA VAL A 693 -4.02 -37.41 11.47
C VAL A 693 -4.75 -36.14 11.90
N LEU A 694 -5.90 -35.85 11.31
CA LEU A 694 -6.69 -34.64 11.52
C LEU A 694 -7.92 -34.89 12.42
N PRO A 695 -8.25 -33.94 13.30
CA PRO A 695 -9.27 -34.06 14.36
C PRO A 695 -10.75 -34.02 13.95
N ALA A 696 -11.08 -33.55 12.73
CA ALA A 696 -12.40 -32.99 12.44
C ALA A 696 -12.87 -33.30 11.02
N ILE A 697 -14.16 -33.01 10.76
CA ILE A 697 -14.86 -33.30 9.49
C ILE A 697 -14.08 -32.71 8.31
N VAL A 698 -13.52 -33.60 7.50
CA VAL A 698 -12.83 -33.28 6.26
C VAL A 698 -13.78 -33.49 5.10
N GLY A 699 -13.90 -32.47 4.25
CA GLY A 699 -14.48 -32.66 2.92
C GLY A 699 -13.43 -33.30 2.02
N ILE A 700 -13.69 -34.50 1.49
CA ILE A 700 -12.85 -35.12 0.47
C ILE A 700 -13.60 -35.01 -0.84
N GLU A 701 -13.04 -34.27 -1.78
CA GLU A 701 -13.64 -34.04 -3.08
C GLU A 701 -12.64 -34.42 -4.17
N PRO A 702 -13.03 -35.15 -5.22
CA PRO A 702 -12.14 -35.39 -6.34
C PRO A 702 -11.79 -34.05 -7.01
N VAL A 703 -10.51 -33.82 -7.31
CA VAL A 703 -10.08 -32.63 -8.08
C VAL A 703 -10.49 -32.79 -9.53
N PHE A 704 -10.37 -34.01 -10.06
CA PHE A 704 -10.79 -34.38 -11.41
C PHE A 704 -11.85 -35.46 -11.32
N ALA A 705 -13.00 -35.29 -11.98
CA ALA A 705 -14.08 -36.27 -11.91
C ALA A 705 -13.69 -37.61 -12.58
N SER A 706 -12.81 -37.55 -13.57
CA SER A 706 -12.34 -38.68 -14.37
C SER A 706 -11.00 -39.27 -13.92
N ASP A 707 -10.31 -38.67 -12.94
CA ASP A 707 -9.06 -39.17 -12.39
C ASP A 707 -9.15 -39.31 -10.87
N PRO A 708 -9.37 -40.54 -10.36
CA PRO A 708 -9.53 -40.77 -8.94
C PRO A 708 -8.21 -40.63 -8.17
N ARG A 709 -7.08 -40.31 -8.81
CA ARG A 709 -5.79 -40.12 -8.14
C ARG A 709 -5.70 -38.82 -7.38
N PHE A 710 -6.45 -37.80 -7.76
CA PHE A 710 -6.35 -36.46 -7.18
C PHE A 710 -7.54 -36.13 -6.31
N VAL A 711 -7.28 -35.82 -5.04
CA VAL A 711 -8.32 -35.39 -4.10
C VAL A 711 -7.95 -34.11 -3.40
N ARG A 712 -8.95 -33.26 -3.23
CA ARG A 712 -8.91 -32.11 -2.36
C ARG A 712 -9.41 -32.52 -0.97
N ILE A 713 -8.59 -32.22 0.02
CA ILE A 713 -8.83 -32.45 1.45
C ILE A 713 -9.10 -31.08 2.06
N ARG A 714 -10.39 -30.76 2.28
CA ARG A 714 -10.83 -29.49 2.85
C ARG A 714 -10.71 -29.53 4.37
N LEU A 715 -9.98 -28.57 4.95
CA LEU A 715 -9.95 -28.33 6.40
C LEU A 715 -10.78 -27.08 6.73
N PRO A 716 -12.09 -27.24 7.00
CA PRO A 716 -12.97 -26.10 7.25
C PRO A 716 -12.61 -25.41 8.56
N GLY A 717 -12.72 -24.08 8.56
CA GLY A 717 -12.52 -23.23 9.73
C GLY A 717 -11.07 -22.84 10.02
N ILE A 718 -10.19 -22.94 9.03
CA ILE A 718 -8.78 -22.59 9.15
C ILE A 718 -8.46 -21.49 8.13
N ASP A 719 -8.08 -20.32 8.62
CA ASP A 719 -7.59 -19.20 7.78
C ASP A 719 -6.08 -19.35 7.59
N PRO A 720 -5.60 -19.70 6.39
CA PRO A 720 -4.18 -19.91 6.17
C PRO A 720 -3.34 -18.67 6.46
N ILE A 721 -3.85 -17.47 6.17
CA ILE A 721 -3.13 -16.20 6.36
C ILE A 721 -2.92 -15.89 7.85
N LYS A 722 -3.81 -16.39 8.72
CA LYS A 722 -3.74 -16.22 10.18
C LYS A 722 -3.09 -17.39 10.90
N LEU A 723 -2.66 -18.43 10.18
CA LEU A 723 -1.96 -19.55 10.78
C LEU A 723 -0.58 -19.12 11.27
N LYS A 724 -0.32 -19.39 12.56
CA LYS A 724 1.03 -19.29 13.16
C LYS A 724 1.92 -20.50 12.81
N ILE A 725 1.43 -21.39 11.94
CA ILE A 725 2.11 -22.59 11.46
C ILE A 725 2.21 -22.47 9.93
N SER A 726 3.40 -22.72 9.36
CA SER A 726 3.55 -22.80 7.90
C SER A 726 2.61 -23.88 7.34
N PRO A 727 1.77 -23.60 6.32
CA PRO A 727 0.91 -24.62 5.70
C PRO A 727 1.69 -25.81 5.15
N PHE A 728 3.00 -25.64 4.91
CA PHE A 728 3.91 -26.68 4.47
C PHE A 728 4.30 -27.68 5.58
N GLU A 729 4.13 -27.35 6.87
CA GLU A 729 4.41 -28.27 8.00
C GLU A 729 3.49 -29.50 8.04
N LEU A 730 2.32 -29.45 7.37
CA LEU A 730 1.39 -30.59 7.29
C LEU A 730 1.58 -31.46 6.07
N VAL A 731 2.34 -31.01 5.08
CA VAL A 731 2.54 -31.73 3.82
C VAL A 731 3.06 -33.14 4.08
N GLU A 732 4.17 -33.25 4.81
CA GLU A 732 4.82 -34.56 5.03
C GLU A 732 4.01 -35.48 5.98
N PRO A 733 3.48 -35.00 7.13
CA PRO A 733 2.58 -35.80 7.96
C PRO A 733 1.33 -36.30 7.22
N LEU A 734 0.70 -35.45 6.38
CA LEU A 734 -0.44 -35.86 5.56
C LEU A 734 -0.01 -36.87 4.51
N ARG A 735 1.03 -36.58 3.72
CA ARG A 735 1.52 -37.49 2.68
C ARG A 735 1.79 -38.89 3.22
N ALA A 736 2.53 -38.96 4.34
CA ALA A 736 2.88 -40.22 5.00
C ALA A 736 1.65 -41.01 5.47
N ALA A 737 0.67 -40.34 6.09
CA ALA A 737 -0.50 -41.02 6.62
C ALA A 737 -1.53 -41.43 5.56
N LEU A 738 -1.67 -40.63 4.51
CA LEU A 738 -2.54 -40.95 3.40
C LEU A 738 -1.94 -42.08 2.55
N GLY A 739 -0.60 -42.23 2.56
CA GLY A 739 0.11 -43.04 1.57
C GLY A 739 0.05 -42.40 0.18
N ALA A 740 -0.02 -41.07 0.14
CA ALA A 740 -0.07 -40.30 -1.08
C ALA A 740 1.33 -40.21 -1.71
N LEU A 741 1.38 -40.13 -3.04
CA LEU A 741 2.60 -39.87 -3.80
C LEU A 741 3.10 -38.45 -3.50
N SER A 742 2.19 -37.47 -3.58
CA SER A 742 2.45 -36.07 -3.29
C SER A 742 1.29 -35.45 -2.50
N VAL A 743 1.60 -34.41 -1.71
CA VAL A 743 0.61 -33.56 -1.05
C VAL A 743 1.11 -32.11 -1.16
N GLU A 744 0.24 -31.18 -1.52
CA GLU A 744 0.55 -29.75 -1.53
C GLU A 744 -0.60 -28.93 -0.93
N PRO A 745 -0.32 -27.81 -0.24
CA PRO A 745 -1.37 -26.92 0.23
C PRO A 745 -1.96 -26.13 -0.96
N ASP A 746 -3.28 -26.03 -1.03
CA ASP A 746 -4.02 -25.29 -2.05
C ASP A 746 -4.19 -23.83 -1.62
N LEU A 747 -3.10 -23.08 -1.75
CA LEU A 747 -2.98 -21.73 -1.19
C LEU A 747 -3.43 -20.68 -2.20
N PRO A 748 -4.33 -19.74 -1.83
CA PRO A 748 -4.66 -18.62 -2.70
C PRO A 748 -3.41 -17.76 -2.94
N THR A 749 -3.35 -17.05 -4.06
CA THR A 749 -2.18 -16.22 -4.41
C THR A 749 -1.90 -15.14 -3.36
N ASP A 750 -2.92 -14.64 -2.64
CA ASP A 750 -2.76 -13.70 -1.50
C ASP A 750 -1.97 -14.28 -0.31
N PHE A 751 -1.86 -15.60 -0.22
CA PHE A 751 -1.01 -16.26 0.78
C PHE A 751 0.49 -16.01 0.52
N PHE A 752 0.83 -15.74 -0.73
CA PHE A 752 2.14 -15.28 -1.15
C PHE A 752 2.04 -13.76 -1.17
N PRO A 753 2.83 -13.02 -0.37
CA PRO A 753 2.66 -11.60 -0.27
C PRO A 753 3.17 -10.92 -1.55
N VAL A 754 2.33 -10.88 -2.57
CA VAL A 754 2.27 -9.73 -3.47
C VAL A 754 1.81 -8.60 -2.56
N ALA A 755 2.65 -7.58 -2.38
CA ALA A 755 2.26 -6.45 -1.54
C ALA A 755 0.89 -5.95 -2.04
N PRO A 756 -0.16 -5.88 -1.19
CA PRO A 756 -1.31 -5.09 -1.54
C PRO A 756 -0.77 -3.68 -1.72
N LEU A 757 -0.95 -3.15 -2.92
CA LEU A 757 -0.79 -1.72 -3.14
C LEU A 757 -1.83 -1.00 -2.24
N PRO A 758 -1.68 0.28 -1.90
CA PRO A 758 -2.77 1.08 -1.35
C PRO A 758 -3.91 1.29 -2.37
N GLU A 759 -5.16 1.59 -1.98
CA GLU A 759 -6.33 1.63 -2.92
C GLU A 759 -6.16 2.66 -4.01
N ASP A 760 -5.39 3.68 -3.70
CA ASP A 760 -4.98 4.78 -4.56
C ASP A 760 -3.93 4.29 -5.58
N LEU A 761 -3.09 3.35 -5.16
CA LEU A 761 -2.05 2.71 -5.95
C LEU A 761 -2.51 1.44 -6.68
N ALA A 762 -3.74 0.94 -6.57
CA ALA A 762 -4.14 -0.23 -7.38
C ALA A 762 -4.35 0.11 -8.87
N ARG A 763 -4.85 1.33 -9.10
CA ARG A 763 -4.93 1.94 -10.44
C ARG A 763 -3.66 2.70 -10.78
N GLU A 764 -2.96 3.28 -9.79
CA GLU A 764 -1.72 4.03 -10.02
C GLU A 764 -0.42 3.19 -9.96
N SER A 765 -0.40 1.96 -9.44
CA SER A 765 0.82 1.09 -9.39
C SER A 765 1.26 0.63 -10.77
N ALA A 766 0.25 0.47 -11.61
CA ALA A 766 0.38 0.19 -13.01
C ALA A 766 1.17 1.34 -13.65
N ASP A 767 0.63 2.55 -13.62
CA ASP A 767 1.29 3.72 -14.21
C ASP A 767 2.59 4.15 -13.49
N SER A 768 2.73 3.89 -12.18
CA SER A 768 3.93 4.27 -11.39
C SER A 768 5.12 3.32 -11.52
N LEU A 769 4.93 2.10 -12.04
CA LEU A 769 6.02 1.26 -12.58
C LEU A 769 6.45 1.72 -13.99
N GLY A 770 5.72 2.69 -14.56
CA GLY A 770 5.90 3.17 -15.93
C GLY A 770 5.66 2.09 -16.99
N CYS A 771 5.07 0.96 -16.62
CA CYS A 771 4.94 -0.20 -17.52
C CYS A 771 3.66 -0.14 -18.37
N TRP A 772 2.68 0.66 -17.98
CA TRP A 772 1.46 0.93 -18.76
C TRP A 772 1.66 2.19 -19.58
N VAL A 773 0.97 2.30 -20.71
CA VAL A 773 1.09 3.48 -21.55
C VAL A 773 0.15 4.55 -21.03
N GLY A 774 0.72 5.55 -20.35
CA GLY A 774 -0.01 6.73 -19.91
C GLY A 774 -0.64 7.48 -21.10
N ASN A 775 -1.44 8.51 -20.82
CA ASN A 775 -2.19 9.30 -21.81
C ASN A 775 -1.36 9.99 -22.92
N SER A 776 -0.04 9.78 -22.99
CA SER A 776 0.86 10.31 -24.01
C SER A 776 0.72 9.62 -25.37
N VAL A 777 0.19 8.40 -25.42
CA VAL A 777 -0.19 7.71 -26.65
C VAL A 777 -1.72 7.64 -26.67
N ALA A 778 -2.34 8.35 -27.60
CA ALA A 778 -3.80 8.31 -27.73
C ALA A 778 -4.24 6.92 -28.24
N PRO A 779 -5.32 6.35 -27.68
CA PRO A 779 -5.88 5.11 -28.22
C PRO A 779 -6.29 5.33 -29.69
N PRO A 780 -6.11 4.33 -30.56
CA PRO A 780 -6.58 4.45 -31.94
C PRO A 780 -8.07 4.79 -31.99
N ALA A 781 -8.44 5.71 -32.89
CA ALA A 781 -9.82 6.14 -33.05
C ALA A 781 -10.74 5.04 -33.58
N ASP A 782 -10.17 4.06 -34.29
CA ASP A 782 -10.84 2.86 -34.76
C ASP A 782 -10.81 1.78 -33.66
N PRO A 783 -11.96 1.40 -33.06
CA PRO A 783 -12.01 0.34 -32.05
C PRO A 783 -11.55 -1.03 -32.56
N SER A 784 -11.56 -1.23 -33.89
CA SER A 784 -11.16 -2.48 -34.54
C SER A 784 -9.67 -2.53 -34.91
N TRP A 785 -8.87 -1.53 -34.52
CA TRP A 785 -7.44 -1.47 -34.86
C TRP A 785 -6.70 -2.76 -34.48
N ALA A 786 -7.01 -3.35 -33.32
CA ALA A 786 -6.36 -4.56 -32.84
C ALA A 786 -6.64 -5.75 -33.76
N LEU A 787 -7.88 -5.88 -34.25
CA LEU A 787 -8.27 -6.89 -35.24
C LEU A 787 -7.54 -6.69 -36.56
N SER A 788 -7.41 -5.44 -37.00
CA SER A 788 -6.68 -5.07 -38.21
C SER A 788 -5.17 -5.35 -38.07
N ASN A 789 -4.60 -5.06 -36.90
CA ASN A 789 -3.18 -5.26 -36.61
C ASN A 789 -2.76 -6.73 -36.82
N ILE A 790 -3.58 -7.67 -36.35
CA ILE A 790 -3.38 -9.12 -36.51
C ILE A 790 -4.16 -9.74 -37.68
N ARG A 791 -4.68 -8.90 -38.60
CA ARG A 791 -5.30 -9.28 -39.89
C ARG A 791 -6.49 -10.23 -39.78
N ILE A 792 -7.29 -10.09 -38.72
CA ILE A 792 -8.48 -10.90 -38.47
C ILE A 792 -9.58 -10.62 -39.51
N THR A 793 -9.78 -9.36 -39.88
CA THR A 793 -10.80 -8.96 -40.86
C THR A 793 -10.55 -9.60 -42.23
N GLU A 794 -9.29 -9.66 -42.65
CA GLU A 794 -8.87 -10.32 -43.87
C GLU A 794 -8.97 -11.84 -43.76
N ALA A 795 -8.66 -12.41 -42.59
CA ALA A 795 -8.87 -13.83 -42.29
C ALA A 795 -10.34 -14.23 -42.46
N TRP A 796 -11.28 -13.43 -41.94
CA TRP A 796 -12.71 -13.67 -42.11
C TRP A 796 -13.14 -13.62 -43.59
N ALA A 797 -12.67 -12.60 -44.31
CA ALA A 797 -12.95 -12.45 -45.74
C ALA A 797 -12.37 -13.61 -46.55
N TYR A 798 -11.17 -14.07 -46.20
CA TYR A 798 -10.52 -15.21 -46.82
C TYR A 798 -11.32 -16.50 -46.62
N SER A 799 -11.74 -16.83 -45.39
CA SER A 799 -12.59 -18.01 -45.14
C SER A 799 -13.87 -18.00 -45.97
N ARG A 800 -14.57 -16.85 -46.01
CA ARG A 800 -15.79 -16.69 -46.82
C ARG A 800 -15.52 -16.92 -48.31
N ALA A 801 -14.42 -16.37 -48.82
CA ALA A 801 -14.04 -16.53 -50.23
C ALA A 801 -13.67 -17.99 -50.58
N GLN A 802 -13.14 -18.75 -49.63
CA GLN A 802 -12.84 -20.18 -49.79
C GLN A 802 -14.08 -21.08 -49.57
N GLY A 803 -15.24 -20.52 -49.20
CA GLY A 803 -16.44 -21.31 -48.85
C GLY A 803 -16.28 -22.10 -47.55
N CYS A 804 -15.36 -21.69 -46.68
CA CYS A 804 -15.13 -22.29 -45.37
C CYS A 804 -15.90 -21.52 -44.28
N PRO A 805 -16.24 -22.16 -43.14
CA PRO A 805 -16.76 -21.48 -41.97
C PRO A 805 -15.84 -20.31 -41.58
N SER A 806 -16.44 -19.17 -41.27
CA SER A 806 -15.73 -17.93 -40.94
C SER A 806 -16.06 -17.47 -39.53
N GLN A 807 -15.32 -16.48 -39.01
CA GLN A 807 -15.62 -15.82 -37.73
C GLN A 807 -15.69 -16.76 -36.51
N GLY A 808 -15.13 -17.98 -36.60
CA GLY A 808 -15.12 -18.96 -35.51
C GLY A 808 -16.40 -19.80 -35.41
N GLU A 809 -17.22 -19.81 -36.46
CA GLU A 809 -18.46 -20.58 -36.51
C GLU A 809 -18.26 -22.05 -36.11
N GLY A 810 -19.10 -22.54 -35.19
CA GLY A 810 -19.07 -23.91 -34.69
C GLY A 810 -18.01 -24.19 -33.62
N ILE A 811 -17.18 -23.21 -33.27
CA ILE A 811 -16.16 -23.36 -32.22
C ILE A 811 -16.71 -22.92 -30.86
N VAL A 812 -16.35 -23.67 -29.81
CA VAL A 812 -16.71 -23.41 -28.41
C VAL A 812 -15.44 -23.04 -27.67
N ILE A 813 -15.43 -21.87 -27.04
CA ILE A 813 -14.30 -21.29 -26.32
C ILE A 813 -14.69 -21.21 -24.85
N ALA A 814 -13.95 -21.90 -23.98
CA ALA A 814 -14.12 -21.79 -22.55
C ALA A 814 -13.25 -20.67 -21.97
N GLN A 815 -13.81 -19.95 -21.01
CA GLN A 815 -13.18 -18.80 -20.38
C GLN A 815 -13.24 -18.93 -18.85
N PRO A 816 -12.25 -19.60 -18.24
CA PRO A 816 -11.99 -19.49 -16.80
C PRO A 816 -11.56 -18.05 -16.42
N ASP A 817 -12.42 -17.33 -15.68
CA ASP A 817 -12.22 -15.91 -15.35
C ASP A 817 -13.08 -15.50 -14.12
N THR A 818 -13.31 -14.20 -13.90
CA THR A 818 -14.10 -13.64 -12.78
C THR A 818 -15.61 -13.84 -12.89
N GLY A 819 -16.09 -14.38 -14.01
CA GLY A 819 -17.50 -14.45 -14.38
C GLY A 819 -17.90 -13.36 -15.37
N ILE A 820 -19.20 -13.29 -15.67
CA ILE A 820 -19.76 -12.34 -16.63
C ILE A 820 -20.85 -11.48 -16.00
N THR A 821 -21.11 -10.34 -16.62
CA THR A 821 -22.24 -9.46 -16.32
C THR A 821 -23.26 -9.51 -17.46
N ASP A 822 -24.43 -8.90 -17.28
CA ASP A 822 -25.48 -8.82 -18.30
C ASP A 822 -25.19 -7.75 -19.37
N HIS A 823 -23.96 -7.72 -19.88
CA HIS A 823 -23.53 -6.73 -20.87
C HIS A 823 -24.00 -7.13 -22.29
N PRO A 824 -24.63 -6.23 -23.06
CA PRO A 824 -25.18 -6.51 -24.40
C PRO A 824 -24.17 -7.09 -25.40
N GLU A 825 -22.89 -6.72 -25.26
CA GLU A 825 -21.78 -7.26 -26.07
C GLU A 825 -21.63 -8.80 -25.97
N LEU A 826 -22.16 -9.43 -24.92
CA LEU A 826 -22.06 -10.87 -24.71
C LEU A 826 -23.38 -11.65 -24.80
N THR A 827 -24.54 -10.99 -24.77
CA THR A 827 -25.83 -11.64 -24.56
C THR A 827 -26.10 -12.84 -25.48
N ASP A 828 -25.74 -12.74 -26.76
CA ASP A 828 -26.06 -13.74 -27.78
C ASP A 828 -24.92 -14.74 -28.07
N VAL A 829 -23.78 -14.63 -27.39
CA VAL A 829 -22.60 -15.50 -27.64
C VAL A 829 -22.38 -16.51 -26.53
N ILE A 830 -22.97 -16.28 -25.35
CA ILE A 830 -22.83 -17.16 -24.19
C ILE A 830 -23.59 -18.48 -24.40
N ASP A 831 -22.88 -19.59 -24.25
CA ASP A 831 -23.50 -20.90 -24.12
C ASP A 831 -23.92 -21.17 -22.67
N LYS A 832 -25.16 -20.79 -22.37
CA LYS A 832 -25.77 -20.95 -21.04
C LYS A 832 -26.00 -22.43 -20.66
N GLN A 833 -25.80 -23.39 -21.55
CA GLN A 833 -25.90 -24.81 -21.20
C GLN A 833 -24.62 -25.31 -20.51
N LEU A 834 -23.50 -24.66 -20.78
CA LEU A 834 -22.17 -25.08 -20.33
C LEU A 834 -21.52 -24.09 -19.35
N TRP A 835 -22.14 -22.94 -19.09
CA TRP A 835 -21.63 -21.96 -18.14
C TRP A 835 -21.56 -22.52 -16.71
N PHE A 836 -20.59 -22.10 -15.91
CA PHE A 836 -20.40 -22.71 -14.58
C PHE A 836 -19.72 -21.80 -13.57
N ASP A 837 -20.30 -21.71 -12.37
CA ASP A 837 -19.69 -21.04 -11.22
C ASP A 837 -19.05 -22.06 -10.26
N LEU A 838 -17.73 -21.98 -10.09
CA LEU A 838 -16.93 -22.81 -9.17
C LEU A 838 -16.76 -22.19 -7.77
N LEU A 839 -17.23 -20.96 -7.56
CA LEU A 839 -17.21 -20.25 -6.28
C LEU A 839 -18.52 -20.49 -5.52
N ASP A 840 -19.64 -20.09 -6.10
CA ASP A 840 -20.95 -20.07 -5.43
C ASP A 840 -21.90 -21.15 -5.96
N GLY A 841 -21.58 -21.75 -7.11
CA GLY A 841 -22.46 -22.67 -7.83
C GLY A 841 -23.58 -21.95 -8.60
N GLY A 842 -24.01 -22.54 -9.72
CA GLY A 842 -25.07 -21.96 -10.55
C GLY A 842 -24.50 -21.05 -11.65
N GLU A 843 -25.12 -19.88 -11.84
CA GLU A 843 -24.79 -18.94 -12.91
C GLU A 843 -23.48 -18.20 -12.60
N PRO A 844 -22.52 -18.12 -13.53
CA PRO A 844 -21.21 -17.47 -13.30
C PRO A 844 -21.31 -15.95 -13.39
N ILE A 845 -22.18 -15.35 -12.58
CA ILE A 845 -22.41 -13.90 -12.56
C ILE A 845 -21.35 -13.24 -11.69
N ASP A 846 -20.67 -12.25 -12.25
CA ASP A 846 -19.76 -11.38 -11.50
C ASP A 846 -20.61 -10.34 -10.73
N PRO A 847 -20.57 -10.33 -9.37
CA PRO A 847 -21.41 -9.44 -8.58
C PRO A 847 -20.95 -7.97 -8.63
N LEU A 848 -19.81 -7.70 -9.29
CA LEU A 848 -19.19 -6.36 -9.38
C LEU A 848 -18.87 -5.75 -8.00
N GLU A 849 -18.69 -6.56 -6.97
CA GLU A 849 -18.34 -6.11 -5.63
C GLU A 849 -16.88 -5.62 -5.59
N ALA A 850 -16.70 -4.35 -5.25
CA ALA A 850 -15.43 -3.63 -5.37
C ALA A 850 -14.61 -3.56 -4.05
N ASP A 851 -15.01 -4.28 -3.00
CA ASP A 851 -14.34 -4.16 -1.70
C ASP A 851 -12.95 -4.80 -1.72
N GLY A 852 -11.93 -3.94 -1.82
CA GLY A 852 -10.50 -4.24 -1.72
C GLY A 852 -9.76 -4.26 -3.07
N LEU A 853 -8.89 -3.27 -3.26
CA LEU A 853 -7.62 -3.19 -4.01
C LEU A 853 -7.19 -4.19 -5.09
N LEU A 854 -7.37 -5.49 -4.87
CA LEU A 854 -6.88 -6.54 -5.75
C LEU A 854 -8.06 -7.28 -6.40
N ARG A 855 -9.30 -6.80 -6.29
CA ARG A 855 -10.45 -7.32 -7.04
C ARG A 855 -10.50 -6.68 -8.44
N ASN A 856 -10.70 -7.50 -9.49
CA ASN A 856 -10.88 -7.05 -10.88
C ASN A 856 -12.32 -7.34 -11.33
N PRO A 857 -13.33 -6.68 -10.72
CA PRO A 857 -14.73 -6.94 -11.03
C PRO A 857 -15.03 -6.66 -12.51
N GLY A 858 -15.79 -7.53 -13.14
CA GLY A 858 -16.22 -7.42 -14.52
C GLY A 858 -15.20 -7.90 -15.55
N HIS A 859 -13.97 -8.27 -15.14
CA HIS A 859 -12.88 -8.63 -16.04
C HIS A 859 -13.24 -9.74 -17.04
N GLY A 860 -13.97 -10.78 -16.62
CA GLY A 860 -14.42 -11.82 -17.54
C GLY A 860 -15.40 -11.31 -18.61
N THR A 861 -16.17 -10.26 -18.34
CA THR A 861 -16.98 -9.59 -19.38
C THR A 861 -16.10 -8.84 -20.37
N GLU A 862 -15.07 -8.15 -19.87
CA GLU A 862 -14.12 -7.39 -20.69
C GLU A 862 -13.40 -8.29 -21.68
N THR A 863 -12.74 -9.34 -21.20
CA THR A 863 -11.98 -10.29 -22.04
C THR A 863 -12.90 -11.11 -22.93
N GLY A 864 -14.07 -11.53 -22.44
CA GLY A 864 -15.07 -12.23 -23.23
C GLY A 864 -15.54 -11.41 -24.43
N SER A 865 -15.71 -10.09 -24.26
CA SER A 865 -16.13 -9.21 -25.34
C SER A 865 -15.09 -9.13 -26.47
N VAL A 866 -13.80 -9.15 -26.13
CA VAL A 866 -12.69 -9.19 -27.10
C VAL A 866 -12.64 -10.53 -27.83
N VAL A 867 -13.05 -11.62 -27.20
CA VAL A 867 -13.14 -12.94 -27.86
C VAL A 867 -14.28 -12.97 -28.87
N ALA A 868 -15.51 -12.64 -28.44
CA ALA A 868 -16.71 -13.11 -29.12
C ALA A 868 -17.79 -12.06 -29.42
N SER A 869 -17.64 -10.79 -29.05
CA SER A 869 -18.66 -9.75 -29.34
C SER A 869 -19.10 -9.78 -30.81
N ARG A 870 -20.41 -9.68 -31.07
CA ARG A 870 -20.99 -9.79 -32.42
C ARG A 870 -20.65 -8.57 -33.29
N GLU A 871 -20.50 -8.78 -34.60
CA GLU A 871 -20.17 -7.73 -35.59
C GLU A 871 -21.21 -6.59 -35.68
N SER A 872 -22.44 -6.81 -35.21
CA SER A 872 -23.52 -5.81 -35.23
C SER A 872 -23.57 -4.89 -34.00
N LEU A 873 -22.61 -5.01 -33.08
CA LEU A 873 -22.57 -4.27 -31.82
C LEU A 873 -21.52 -3.14 -31.85
N VAL A 874 -21.21 -2.52 -30.71
CA VAL A 874 -20.38 -1.30 -30.65
C VAL A 874 -18.89 -1.64 -30.87
N ILE A 875 -18.46 -2.80 -30.38
CA ILE A 875 -17.18 -3.43 -30.73
C ILE A 875 -17.43 -4.75 -31.45
N THR A 876 -16.35 -5.42 -31.86
CA THR A 876 -16.44 -6.77 -32.45
C THR A 876 -15.32 -7.62 -31.88
N GLY A 877 -15.65 -8.83 -31.46
CA GLY A 877 -14.67 -9.81 -30.99
C GLY A 877 -13.87 -10.43 -32.13
N ALA A 878 -12.78 -11.11 -31.79
CA ALA A 878 -11.93 -11.81 -32.74
C ALA A 878 -12.62 -13.00 -33.46
N ALA A 879 -13.56 -13.66 -32.78
CA ALA A 879 -14.35 -14.79 -33.28
C ALA A 879 -15.85 -14.58 -33.00
N PRO A 880 -16.50 -13.64 -33.69
CA PRO A 880 -17.86 -13.20 -33.38
C PRO A 880 -18.93 -14.26 -33.68
N ALA A 881 -18.60 -15.36 -34.35
CA ALA A 881 -19.51 -16.50 -34.61
C ALA A 881 -19.25 -17.70 -33.69
N ALA A 882 -18.24 -17.65 -32.83
CA ALA A 882 -17.98 -18.67 -31.82
C ALA A 882 -18.99 -18.60 -30.66
N ARG A 883 -19.09 -19.69 -29.90
CA ARG A 883 -19.79 -19.73 -28.60
C ARG A 883 -18.78 -19.59 -27.47
N LEU A 884 -19.10 -18.75 -26.49
CA LEU A 884 -18.29 -18.51 -25.30
C LEU A 884 -18.90 -19.23 -24.10
N VAL A 885 -18.07 -19.92 -23.32
CA VAL A 885 -18.47 -20.65 -22.09
C VAL A 885 -17.77 -19.99 -20.89
N PRO A 886 -18.45 -19.08 -20.18
CA PRO A 886 -17.90 -18.47 -18.97
C PRO A 886 -17.80 -19.50 -17.84
N ILE A 887 -16.63 -19.58 -17.21
CA ILE A 887 -16.41 -20.39 -16.02
C ILE A 887 -15.87 -19.47 -14.93
N ARG A 888 -16.71 -19.12 -13.95
CA ARG A 888 -16.30 -18.26 -12.83
C ARG A 888 -15.50 -19.11 -11.84
N CYS A 889 -14.19 -18.92 -11.79
CA CYS A 889 -13.30 -19.72 -10.92
C CYS A 889 -12.40 -18.89 -10.01
N ILE A 890 -12.39 -17.58 -10.20
CA ILE A 890 -11.59 -16.61 -9.47
C ILE A 890 -12.43 -15.37 -9.14
N GLU A 891 -12.12 -14.67 -8.06
CA GLU A 891 -12.69 -13.34 -7.78
C GLU A 891 -11.82 -12.21 -8.36
N SER A 892 -10.57 -12.54 -8.71
CA SER A 892 -9.58 -11.63 -9.26
C SER A 892 -8.50 -12.38 -10.03
N VAL A 893 -7.99 -11.75 -11.08
CA VAL A 893 -6.93 -12.31 -11.95
C VAL A 893 -5.58 -12.42 -11.26
N VAL A 894 -5.39 -11.69 -10.15
CA VAL A 894 -4.19 -11.76 -9.29
C VAL A 894 -4.44 -12.57 -8.00
N ARG A 895 -5.68 -13.04 -7.77
CA ARG A 895 -6.08 -13.88 -6.63
C ARG A 895 -6.70 -15.19 -7.13
N ILE A 896 -5.83 -16.07 -7.61
CA ILE A 896 -6.19 -17.40 -8.06
C ILE A 896 -5.98 -18.46 -6.97
N THR A 897 -6.82 -19.48 -6.99
CA THR A 897 -6.58 -20.76 -6.30
C THR A 897 -6.37 -21.82 -7.37
N GLN A 898 -5.20 -22.45 -7.36
CA GLN A 898 -4.69 -23.27 -8.45
C GLN A 898 -5.58 -24.49 -8.68
N SER A 899 -6.14 -25.10 -7.63
CA SER A 899 -7.10 -26.21 -7.77
C SER A 899 -8.38 -25.81 -8.50
N ARG A 900 -8.88 -24.58 -8.28
CA ARG A 900 -10.12 -24.10 -8.93
C ARG A 900 -9.88 -23.86 -10.41
N VAL A 901 -8.74 -23.28 -10.75
CA VAL A 901 -8.34 -23.10 -12.16
C VAL A 901 -8.13 -24.47 -12.82
N ALA A 902 -7.48 -25.42 -12.14
CA ALA A 902 -7.32 -26.79 -12.64
C ALA A 902 -8.69 -27.47 -12.88
N ARG A 903 -9.65 -27.30 -11.96
CA ARG A 903 -11.01 -27.83 -12.12
C ARG A 903 -11.76 -27.15 -13.27
N ALA A 904 -11.56 -25.85 -13.48
CA ALA A 904 -12.15 -25.11 -14.60
C ALA A 904 -11.65 -25.64 -15.96
N ILE A 905 -10.35 -25.90 -16.07
CA ILE A 905 -9.74 -26.48 -17.28
C ILE A 905 -10.28 -27.89 -17.54
N GLU A 906 -10.35 -28.74 -16.51
CA GLU A 906 -10.89 -30.08 -16.63
C GLU A 906 -12.38 -30.02 -17.02
N TYR A 907 -13.18 -29.16 -16.37
CA TYR A 907 -14.59 -28.99 -16.71
C TYR A 907 -14.77 -28.58 -18.18
N ALA A 908 -14.02 -27.57 -18.65
CA ALA A 908 -14.05 -27.15 -20.05
C ALA A 908 -13.72 -28.30 -21.01
N THR A 909 -12.72 -29.11 -20.66
CA THR A 909 -12.31 -30.29 -21.42
C THR A 909 -13.40 -31.36 -21.45
N GLU A 910 -14.01 -31.67 -20.30
CA GLU A 910 -15.11 -32.62 -20.14
C GLU A 910 -16.36 -32.19 -20.91
N GLN A 911 -16.64 -30.88 -20.98
CA GLN A 911 -17.74 -30.32 -21.77
C GLN A 911 -17.43 -30.24 -23.28
N GLY A 912 -16.26 -30.69 -23.72
CA GLY A 912 -15.88 -30.72 -25.14
C GLY A 912 -15.58 -29.35 -25.72
N CYS A 913 -15.17 -28.38 -24.91
CA CYS A 913 -14.70 -27.08 -25.41
C CYS A 913 -13.45 -27.26 -26.27
N HIS A 914 -13.27 -26.40 -27.27
CA HIS A 914 -12.21 -26.55 -28.27
C HIS A 914 -10.97 -25.70 -27.95
N VAL A 915 -11.20 -24.55 -27.31
CA VAL A 915 -10.18 -23.58 -26.91
C VAL A 915 -10.45 -23.18 -25.46
N ILE A 916 -9.42 -23.05 -24.65
CA ILE A 916 -9.46 -22.51 -23.28
C ILE A 916 -8.60 -21.25 -23.27
N THR A 917 -9.19 -20.13 -22.90
CA THR A 917 -8.51 -18.84 -22.74
C THR A 917 -8.50 -18.41 -21.29
N MET A 918 -7.31 -18.20 -20.73
CA MET A 918 -7.11 -17.85 -19.33
C MET A 918 -6.41 -16.51 -19.19
N SER A 919 -7.19 -15.50 -18.82
CA SER A 919 -6.68 -14.15 -18.55
C SER A 919 -6.37 -13.97 -17.07
N LEU A 920 -5.59 -14.90 -16.52
CA LEU A 920 -5.25 -15.00 -15.10
C LEU A 920 -3.83 -15.52 -14.94
N GLY A 921 -3.24 -15.29 -13.76
CA GLY A 921 -1.87 -15.69 -13.51
C GLY A 921 -1.55 -15.82 -12.03
N GLY A 922 -0.74 -16.81 -11.70
CA GLY A 922 -0.29 -17.04 -10.34
C GLY A 922 0.86 -18.03 -10.31
N LEU A 923 0.85 -18.88 -9.29
CA LEU A 923 1.98 -19.76 -8.98
C LEU A 923 1.82 -21.15 -9.56
N TRP A 924 2.96 -21.82 -9.69
CA TRP A 924 3.03 -23.22 -10.06
C TRP A 924 2.22 -24.10 -9.10
N SER A 925 1.55 -25.11 -9.64
CA SER A 925 0.87 -26.18 -8.90
C SER A 925 0.79 -27.39 -9.80
N TYR A 926 1.00 -28.58 -9.23
CA TYR A 926 1.06 -29.81 -10.00
C TYR A 926 -0.30 -30.21 -10.62
N PRO A 927 -1.44 -30.20 -9.89
CA PRO A 927 -2.78 -30.37 -10.47
C PRO A 927 -3.07 -29.40 -11.61
N LEU A 928 -2.63 -28.15 -11.53
CA LEU A 928 -2.81 -27.19 -12.61
C LEU A 928 -2.05 -27.62 -13.88
N ALA A 929 -0.80 -28.07 -13.74
CA ALA A 929 -0.02 -28.62 -14.85
C ALA A 929 -0.67 -29.87 -15.46
N VAL A 930 -1.20 -30.78 -14.62
CA VAL A 930 -1.92 -31.98 -15.05
C VAL A 930 -3.19 -31.62 -15.82
N ALA A 931 -3.95 -30.63 -15.37
CA ALA A 931 -5.16 -30.18 -16.07
C ALA A 931 -4.83 -29.62 -17.47
N VAL A 932 -3.82 -28.76 -17.58
CA VAL A 932 -3.33 -28.23 -18.87
C VAL A 932 -2.92 -29.38 -19.80
N GLN A 933 -2.11 -30.30 -19.29
CA GLN A 933 -1.65 -31.48 -20.02
C GLN A 933 -2.81 -32.34 -20.55
N ARG A 934 -3.83 -32.59 -19.73
CA ARG A 934 -5.00 -33.40 -20.10
C ARG A 934 -5.87 -32.72 -21.15
N ALA A 935 -6.07 -31.40 -21.04
CA ALA A 935 -6.78 -30.64 -22.06
C ALA A 935 -6.10 -30.80 -23.43
N ILE A 936 -4.77 -30.71 -23.48
CA ILE A 936 -4.01 -30.87 -24.73
C ILE A 936 -4.06 -32.31 -25.25
N GLU A 937 -4.01 -33.31 -24.36
CA GLU A 937 -4.18 -34.71 -24.74
C GLU A 937 -5.54 -34.99 -25.40
N ASN A 938 -6.56 -34.22 -25.00
CA ASN A 938 -7.91 -34.22 -25.56
C ASN A 938 -8.07 -33.25 -26.75
N ASN A 939 -6.97 -32.77 -27.33
CA ASN A 939 -6.96 -31.86 -28.48
C ASN A 939 -7.74 -30.56 -28.22
N VAL A 940 -7.60 -30.01 -27.02
CA VAL A 940 -8.02 -28.65 -26.67
C VAL A 940 -6.81 -27.73 -26.76
N ILE A 941 -6.98 -26.54 -27.35
CA ILE A 941 -5.93 -25.50 -27.38
C ILE A 941 -6.05 -24.69 -26.09
N VAL A 942 -4.95 -24.55 -25.34
CA VAL A 942 -4.90 -23.92 -24.02
C VAL A 942 -3.97 -22.72 -24.06
N LEU A 943 -4.50 -21.52 -23.83
CA LEU A 943 -3.75 -20.26 -23.85
C LEU A 943 -3.87 -19.51 -22.53
N ALA A 944 -2.79 -18.85 -22.12
CA ALA A 944 -2.78 -18.02 -20.92
C ALA A 944 -1.96 -16.74 -21.11
N ALA A 945 -2.37 -15.70 -20.40
CA ALA A 945 -1.69 -14.41 -20.37
C ALA A 945 -0.29 -14.53 -19.73
N ALA A 946 0.74 -13.96 -20.37
CA ALA A 946 2.11 -14.00 -19.84
C ALA A 946 2.28 -13.24 -18.50
N GLY A 947 1.42 -12.24 -18.24
CA GLY A 947 1.43 -11.44 -17.02
C GLY A 947 1.75 -9.97 -17.29
N ASN A 948 1.40 -9.10 -16.34
CA ASN A 948 1.57 -7.65 -16.45
C ASN A 948 2.51 -7.13 -15.36
N CYS A 949 3.56 -6.40 -15.72
CA CYS A 949 4.41 -5.61 -14.81
C CYS A 949 5.09 -6.36 -13.65
N VAL A 950 5.15 -7.69 -13.72
CA VAL A 950 5.91 -8.53 -12.78
C VAL A 950 7.32 -8.83 -13.31
N GLY A 951 7.53 -8.68 -14.62
CA GLY A 951 8.83 -8.83 -15.29
C GLY A 951 9.20 -10.26 -15.69
N LEU A 952 8.42 -11.27 -15.25
CA LEU A 952 8.60 -12.69 -15.57
C LEU A 952 7.26 -13.34 -15.92
N VAL A 953 7.28 -14.36 -16.78
CA VAL A 953 6.08 -15.11 -17.19
C VAL A 953 5.47 -15.87 -16.01
N VAL A 954 4.16 -15.75 -15.79
CA VAL A 954 3.42 -16.37 -14.68
C VAL A 954 2.76 -17.71 -15.07
N TRP A 955 2.37 -18.54 -14.10
CA TRP A 955 1.62 -19.77 -14.38
C TRP A 955 0.12 -19.50 -14.50
N PRO A 956 -0.62 -20.17 -15.40
CA PRO A 956 -0.22 -21.35 -16.18
C PRO A 956 0.57 -21.04 -17.47
N ALA A 957 0.70 -19.79 -17.91
CA ALA A 957 1.39 -19.44 -19.16
C ALA A 957 2.82 -19.98 -19.22
N ARG A 958 3.56 -19.98 -18.11
CA ARG A 958 4.92 -20.51 -18.02
C ARG A 958 5.04 -22.03 -18.16
N PHE A 959 3.95 -22.79 -18.16
CA PHE A 959 4.07 -24.22 -18.49
C PHE A 959 4.44 -24.37 -19.96
N ASP A 960 5.46 -25.16 -20.28
CA ASP A 960 5.89 -25.51 -21.64
C ASP A 960 4.75 -25.97 -22.57
N ARG A 961 3.67 -26.47 -21.97
CA ARG A 961 2.50 -26.97 -22.69
C ARG A 961 1.35 -25.97 -22.75
N CYS A 962 1.39 -24.85 -22.04
CA CYS A 962 0.41 -23.77 -22.20
C CYS A 962 0.94 -22.75 -23.20
N ILE A 963 0.09 -22.23 -24.09
CA ILE A 963 0.51 -21.16 -24.99
C ILE A 963 0.60 -19.86 -24.18
N ALA A 964 1.80 -19.34 -23.98
CA ALA A 964 2.04 -18.08 -23.31
C ALA A 964 1.92 -16.91 -24.30
N VAL A 965 1.01 -15.99 -24.00
CA VAL A 965 0.75 -14.83 -24.86
C VAL A 965 1.27 -13.55 -24.21
N GLY A 966 2.31 -12.97 -24.81
CA GLY A 966 2.86 -11.65 -24.49
C GLY A 966 2.11 -10.49 -25.15
N GLY A 967 2.51 -9.26 -24.83
CA GLY A 967 1.86 -8.04 -25.29
C GLY A 967 2.63 -7.24 -26.33
N SER A 968 1.92 -6.76 -27.34
CA SER A 968 2.41 -5.77 -28.33
C SER A 968 1.63 -4.46 -28.26
N ASN A 969 2.29 -3.40 -28.71
CA ASN A 969 1.80 -2.03 -28.73
C ASN A 969 1.14 -1.69 -30.08
N ILE A 970 0.58 -0.47 -30.20
CA ILE A 970 -0.16 -0.05 -31.41
C ILE A 970 0.72 0.03 -32.68
N ASP A 971 2.04 0.13 -32.53
CA ASP A 971 3.02 0.34 -33.61
C ASP A 971 3.75 -0.95 -34.02
N TYR A 972 3.16 -2.13 -33.74
CA TYR A 972 3.82 -3.43 -33.91
C TYR A 972 5.10 -3.60 -33.06
N GLY A 973 5.30 -2.78 -32.04
CA GLY A 973 6.40 -2.94 -31.07
C GLY A 973 5.98 -3.76 -29.85
N THR A 974 6.91 -3.98 -28.93
CA THR A 974 6.62 -4.66 -27.66
C THR A 974 5.84 -3.72 -26.73
N TRP A 975 4.87 -4.26 -26.00
CA TRP A 975 4.17 -3.50 -24.96
C TRP A 975 4.98 -3.54 -23.67
N LYS A 976 5.29 -2.36 -23.13
CA LYS A 976 6.16 -2.19 -21.96
C LYS A 976 5.63 -2.90 -20.71
N GLY A 977 4.33 -3.15 -20.64
CA GLY A 977 3.65 -3.80 -19.52
C GLY A 977 3.74 -5.31 -19.55
N SER A 978 4.13 -5.91 -20.68
CA SER A 978 4.18 -7.36 -20.84
C SER A 978 5.30 -7.95 -19.98
N CYS A 979 4.98 -9.04 -19.29
CA CYS A 979 6.01 -9.99 -18.86
C CYS A 979 6.72 -10.57 -20.08
N ARG A 980 7.97 -11.00 -19.87
CA ARG A 980 8.92 -11.37 -20.91
C ARG A 980 9.82 -12.53 -20.47
N GLY A 981 10.47 -13.17 -21.44
CA GLY A 981 11.41 -14.28 -21.28
C GLY A 981 11.07 -15.46 -22.20
N GLU A 982 11.95 -16.48 -22.21
CA GLU A 982 11.90 -17.60 -23.16
C GLU A 982 10.60 -18.43 -23.12
N ALA A 983 9.85 -18.30 -22.04
CA ALA A 983 8.55 -18.95 -21.89
C ALA A 983 7.43 -18.29 -22.71
N VAL A 984 7.62 -17.10 -23.29
CA VAL A 984 6.63 -16.47 -24.18
C VAL A 984 6.68 -17.12 -25.57
N ASP A 985 5.60 -17.80 -25.99
CA ASP A 985 5.57 -18.43 -27.33
C ASP A 985 5.24 -17.40 -28.43
N ILE A 986 4.30 -16.47 -28.16
CA ILE A 986 3.80 -15.50 -29.15
C ILE A 986 3.33 -14.21 -28.45
N SER A 987 3.24 -13.10 -29.19
CA SER A 987 2.64 -11.86 -28.71
C SER A 987 1.41 -11.43 -29.51
N ALA A 988 0.51 -10.69 -28.88
CA ALA A 988 -0.69 -10.12 -29.51
C ALA A 988 -0.97 -8.70 -29.01
N PRO A 989 -1.79 -7.89 -29.71
CA PRO A 989 -2.14 -6.54 -29.29
C PRO A 989 -2.65 -6.52 -27.84
N SER A 990 -2.00 -5.72 -27.00
CA SER A 990 -2.30 -5.63 -25.56
C SER A 990 -2.33 -4.20 -25.03
N GLN A 991 -2.05 -3.19 -25.86
CA GLN A 991 -2.14 -1.78 -25.50
C GLN A 991 -3.36 -1.15 -26.19
N HIS A 992 -4.24 -0.48 -25.46
CA HIS A 992 -5.44 0.20 -25.99
C HIS A 992 -6.39 -0.71 -26.79
N VAL A 993 -6.55 -1.97 -26.37
CA VAL A 993 -7.57 -2.87 -26.93
C VAL A 993 -8.94 -2.43 -26.41
N TYR A 994 -9.91 -2.24 -27.32
CA TYR A 994 -11.26 -1.85 -26.95
C TYR A 994 -12.08 -3.06 -26.48
N ARG A 995 -12.86 -2.85 -25.42
CA ARG A 995 -13.67 -3.89 -24.76
C ARG A 995 -14.93 -3.33 -24.12
N ALA A 996 -15.86 -4.21 -23.74
CA ALA A 996 -17.03 -3.89 -22.91
C ALA A 996 -16.61 -3.33 -21.54
N SER A 997 -17.31 -2.33 -21.01
CA SER A 997 -17.04 -1.71 -19.72
C SER A 997 -18.12 -2.01 -18.70
N CYS A 998 -17.71 -2.51 -17.54
CA CYS A 998 -18.59 -2.94 -16.49
C CYS A 998 -18.17 -2.27 -15.19
N LYS A 999 -19.01 -1.37 -14.69
CA LYS A 999 -18.83 -0.72 -13.39
C LYS A 999 -20.07 -0.93 -12.54
N GLN A 1000 -19.87 -1.00 -11.23
CA GLN A 1000 -21.00 -1.06 -10.31
C GLN A 1000 -21.86 0.19 -10.48
N ASN A 1001 -23.16 0.02 -10.75
CA ASN A 1001 -24.12 1.09 -11.04
C ASN A 1001 -23.81 1.92 -12.30
N ASP A 1002 -23.20 1.33 -13.35
CA ASP A 1002 -23.00 2.05 -14.61
C ASP A 1002 -24.35 2.48 -15.22
N PRO A 1003 -24.58 3.78 -15.47
CA PRO A 1003 -25.81 4.24 -16.09
C PRO A 1003 -25.93 3.84 -17.57
N ASP A 1004 -24.82 3.45 -18.22
CA ASP A 1004 -24.82 2.99 -19.60
C ASP A 1004 -24.56 1.47 -19.67
N PRO A 1005 -25.59 0.65 -19.98
CA PRO A 1005 -25.40 -0.79 -20.13
C PRO A 1005 -24.58 -1.16 -21.38
N TYR A 1006 -24.27 -0.21 -22.28
CA TYR A 1006 -23.48 -0.42 -23.50
C TYR A 1006 -22.07 0.19 -23.41
N ALA A 1007 -21.61 0.55 -22.20
CA ALA A 1007 -20.33 1.21 -22.03
C ALA A 1007 -19.18 0.40 -22.64
N ILE A 1008 -18.30 1.04 -23.39
CA ILE A 1008 -17.07 0.44 -23.94
C ILE A 1008 -15.87 1.36 -23.70
N GLY A 1009 -14.66 0.81 -23.73
CA GLY A 1009 -13.46 1.62 -23.64
C GLY A 1009 -12.17 0.88 -23.96
N PRO A 1010 -11.09 1.61 -24.31
CA PRO A 1010 -9.77 1.03 -24.47
C PRO A 1010 -9.17 0.68 -23.11
N THR A 1011 -8.39 -0.38 -23.08
CA THR A 1011 -7.64 -0.83 -21.90
C THR A 1011 -6.35 -1.51 -22.36
N GLU A 1012 -5.47 -1.84 -21.41
CA GLU A 1012 -4.24 -2.58 -21.71
C GLU A 1012 -4.17 -3.86 -20.87
N GLY A 1013 -3.27 -4.78 -21.22
CA GLY A 1013 -3.05 -6.03 -20.50
C GLY A 1013 -2.87 -7.23 -21.42
N THR A 1014 -1.97 -8.15 -21.06
CA THR A 1014 -1.80 -9.42 -21.78
C THR A 1014 -3.07 -10.28 -21.78
N SER A 1015 -4.01 -10.01 -20.86
CA SER A 1015 -5.38 -10.55 -20.86
C SER A 1015 -6.10 -10.34 -22.21
N PHE A 1016 -5.93 -9.17 -22.82
CA PHE A 1016 -6.57 -8.86 -24.10
C PHE A 1016 -5.82 -9.49 -25.27
N GLY A 1017 -4.49 -9.57 -25.18
CA GLY A 1017 -3.67 -10.33 -26.13
C GLY A 1017 -4.08 -11.81 -26.19
N VAL A 1018 -4.20 -12.48 -25.03
CA VAL A 1018 -4.63 -13.89 -24.99
C VAL A 1018 -6.06 -14.07 -25.50
N ALA A 1019 -6.98 -13.13 -25.21
CA ALA A 1019 -8.35 -13.15 -25.73
C ALA A 1019 -8.38 -13.07 -27.28
N LEU A 1020 -7.59 -12.17 -27.88
CA LEU A 1020 -7.45 -12.07 -29.33
C LEU A 1020 -6.88 -13.36 -29.94
N THR A 1021 -5.83 -13.92 -29.35
CA THR A 1021 -5.20 -15.16 -29.83
C THR A 1021 -6.14 -16.36 -29.72
N ALA A 1022 -6.97 -16.43 -28.68
CA ALA A 1022 -8.01 -17.46 -28.56
C ALA A 1022 -9.06 -17.35 -29.69
N GLY A 1023 -9.42 -16.13 -30.08
CA GLY A 1023 -10.23 -15.89 -31.27
C GLY A 1023 -9.54 -16.38 -32.55
N VAL A 1024 -8.24 -16.08 -32.73
CA VAL A 1024 -7.45 -16.58 -33.87
C VAL A 1024 -7.41 -18.11 -33.92
N ALA A 1025 -7.25 -18.78 -32.77
CA ALA A 1025 -7.34 -20.23 -32.67
C ALA A 1025 -8.71 -20.74 -33.16
N ALA A 1026 -9.79 -20.07 -32.76
CA ALA A 1026 -11.13 -20.41 -33.23
C ALA A 1026 -11.32 -20.19 -34.74
N LEU A 1027 -10.75 -19.12 -35.31
CA LEU A 1027 -10.79 -18.90 -36.77
C LEU A 1027 -10.08 -20.04 -37.52
N TRP A 1028 -8.91 -20.45 -37.04
CA TRP A 1028 -8.12 -21.53 -37.65
C TRP A 1028 -8.86 -22.88 -37.59
N LEU A 1029 -9.42 -23.22 -36.42
CA LEU A 1029 -10.21 -24.44 -36.23
C LEU A 1029 -11.48 -24.46 -37.08
N ALA A 1030 -12.18 -23.34 -37.20
CA ALA A 1030 -13.39 -23.23 -38.02
C ALA A 1030 -13.08 -23.36 -39.52
N HIS A 1031 -12.06 -22.63 -39.99
CA HIS A 1031 -11.68 -22.59 -41.41
C HIS A 1031 -11.27 -23.97 -41.95
N HIS A 1032 -10.37 -24.67 -41.24
CA HIS A 1032 -9.88 -25.99 -41.68
C HIS A 1032 -10.79 -27.15 -41.24
N GLY A 1033 -11.67 -26.91 -40.26
CA GLY A 1033 -12.50 -27.92 -39.64
C GLY A 1033 -11.72 -28.72 -38.59
N ARG A 1034 -12.04 -28.52 -37.31
CA ARG A 1034 -11.37 -29.16 -36.16
C ARG A 1034 -11.19 -30.67 -36.32
N GLN A 1035 -12.23 -31.41 -36.72
CA GLN A 1035 -12.12 -32.87 -36.86
C GLN A 1035 -11.15 -33.26 -37.97
N LYS A 1036 -11.17 -32.54 -39.11
CA LYS A 1036 -10.22 -32.79 -40.21
C LYS A 1036 -8.78 -32.53 -39.78
N LEU A 1037 -8.56 -31.50 -38.98
CA LEU A 1037 -7.24 -31.21 -38.39
C LEU A 1037 -6.79 -32.38 -37.51
N ILE A 1038 -7.64 -32.84 -36.59
CA ILE A 1038 -7.35 -33.98 -35.69
C ILE A 1038 -7.06 -35.26 -36.48
N ASP A 1039 -7.88 -35.58 -37.48
CA ASP A 1039 -7.74 -36.77 -38.32
C ASP A 1039 -6.45 -36.76 -39.16
N SER A 1040 -5.87 -35.56 -39.36
CA SER A 1040 -4.63 -35.36 -40.13
C SER A 1040 -3.36 -35.25 -39.26
N LEU A 1041 -3.47 -35.42 -37.94
CA LEU A 1041 -2.32 -35.37 -37.03
C LEU A 1041 -1.38 -36.56 -37.26
N ALA A 1042 -0.08 -36.33 -37.20
CA ALA A 1042 0.90 -37.42 -37.20
C ALA A 1042 0.76 -38.25 -35.90
N PRO A 1043 1.16 -39.53 -35.90
CA PRO A 1043 1.15 -40.34 -34.68
C PRO A 1043 1.93 -39.64 -33.54
N GLY A 1044 1.25 -39.38 -32.42
CA GLY A 1044 1.83 -38.72 -31.25
C GLY A 1044 1.73 -37.19 -31.23
N GLU A 1045 1.44 -36.55 -32.37
CA GLU A 1045 1.22 -35.09 -32.47
C GLU A 1045 -0.16 -34.72 -31.87
N LYS A 1046 -0.22 -33.65 -31.09
CA LYS A 1046 -1.47 -33.06 -30.60
C LYS A 1046 -1.87 -31.86 -31.45
N LEU A 1047 -3.17 -31.57 -31.46
CA LEU A 1047 -3.72 -30.45 -32.21
C LEU A 1047 -3.02 -29.11 -31.86
N GLN A 1048 -2.72 -28.91 -30.59
CA GLN A 1048 -2.02 -27.72 -30.12
C GLN A 1048 -0.58 -27.64 -30.63
N ASP A 1049 0.16 -28.75 -30.69
CA ASP A 1049 1.55 -28.77 -31.16
C ASP A 1049 1.64 -28.26 -32.61
N ARG A 1050 0.68 -28.68 -33.43
CA ARG A 1050 0.52 -28.18 -34.80
C ARG A 1050 0.17 -26.70 -34.84
N PHE A 1051 -0.78 -26.30 -33.99
CA PHE A 1051 -1.22 -24.92 -33.91
C PHE A 1051 -0.06 -23.98 -33.53
N ILE A 1052 0.69 -24.28 -32.47
CA ILE A 1052 1.86 -23.49 -32.03
C ILE A 1052 2.88 -23.37 -33.15
N ARG A 1053 3.27 -24.49 -33.77
CA ARG A 1053 4.25 -24.48 -34.87
C ARG A 1053 3.82 -23.55 -36.01
N LEU A 1054 2.56 -23.62 -36.42
CA LEU A 1054 2.03 -22.77 -37.48
C LEU A 1054 1.90 -21.32 -37.02
N LEU A 1055 1.50 -21.10 -35.77
CA LEU A 1055 1.36 -19.77 -35.17
C LEU A 1055 2.70 -19.04 -35.15
N GLU A 1056 3.77 -19.70 -34.73
CA GLU A 1056 5.14 -19.15 -34.71
C GLU A 1056 5.69 -18.93 -36.12
N LEU A 1057 5.49 -19.91 -37.03
CA LEU A 1057 5.97 -19.83 -38.41
C LEU A 1057 5.33 -18.66 -39.17
N THR A 1058 4.07 -18.36 -38.87
CA THR A 1058 3.28 -17.35 -39.58
C THR A 1058 3.24 -15.99 -38.88
N ALA A 1059 3.87 -15.89 -37.70
CA ALA A 1059 3.93 -14.65 -36.93
C ALA A 1059 4.55 -13.51 -37.75
N HIS A 1060 3.97 -12.32 -37.62
CA HIS A 1060 4.58 -11.10 -38.11
C HIS A 1060 5.77 -10.75 -37.20
N VAL A 1061 6.97 -10.64 -37.75
CA VAL A 1061 8.19 -10.31 -37.00
C VAL A 1061 8.67 -8.90 -37.35
N PRO A 1062 8.44 -7.91 -36.47
CA PRO A 1062 8.98 -6.57 -36.60
C PRO A 1062 10.52 -6.58 -36.62
N SER A 1063 11.14 -5.56 -37.24
CA SER A 1063 12.59 -5.52 -37.45
C SER A 1063 13.45 -5.52 -36.16
N ASN A 1064 12.89 -5.04 -35.04
CA ASN A 1064 13.55 -4.95 -33.74
C ASN A 1064 12.91 -5.90 -32.71
N TRP A 1065 12.29 -6.98 -33.17
CA TRP A 1065 11.60 -7.91 -32.29
C TRP A 1065 12.58 -8.84 -31.57
N ASP A 1066 12.49 -8.88 -30.24
CA ASP A 1066 13.28 -9.78 -29.41
C ASP A 1066 12.52 -11.09 -29.21
N LYS A 1067 12.99 -12.15 -29.89
CA LYS A 1067 12.35 -13.46 -29.88
C LYS A 1067 12.57 -14.25 -28.59
N GLU A 1068 13.63 -13.95 -27.86
CA GLU A 1068 13.94 -14.60 -26.59
C GLU A 1068 13.07 -14.04 -25.48
N GLU A 1069 12.67 -12.76 -25.58
CA GLU A 1069 11.88 -12.09 -24.56
C GLU A 1069 10.38 -12.04 -24.87
N PHE A 1070 9.96 -11.96 -26.14
CA PHE A 1070 8.55 -11.73 -26.54
C PHE A 1070 7.98 -12.78 -27.50
N GLY A 1071 8.67 -13.91 -27.64
CA GLY A 1071 8.24 -15.02 -28.48
C GLY A 1071 8.41 -14.78 -29.98
N ALA A 1072 7.86 -15.68 -30.80
CA ALA A 1072 8.18 -15.76 -32.22
C ALA A 1072 7.87 -14.49 -33.04
N GLY A 1073 6.91 -13.68 -32.58
CA GLY A 1073 6.44 -12.46 -33.22
C GLY A 1073 5.04 -12.07 -32.76
N ILE A 1074 4.39 -11.21 -33.54
CA ILE A 1074 2.98 -10.82 -33.36
C ILE A 1074 2.09 -11.75 -34.18
N VAL A 1075 0.99 -12.23 -33.60
CA VAL A 1075 0.02 -13.11 -34.29
C VAL A 1075 -0.44 -12.52 -35.63
N ASP A 1076 -0.50 -13.35 -36.68
CA ASP A 1076 -1.08 -13.00 -37.98
C ASP A 1076 -2.13 -14.03 -38.40
N ALA A 1077 -3.40 -13.70 -38.21
CA ALA A 1077 -4.51 -14.62 -38.44
C ALA A 1077 -4.62 -15.05 -39.91
N LEU A 1078 -4.44 -14.13 -40.86
CA LEU A 1078 -4.58 -14.45 -42.28
C LEU A 1078 -3.46 -15.38 -42.76
N SER A 1079 -2.21 -15.12 -42.34
CA SER A 1079 -1.07 -15.96 -42.69
C SER A 1079 -1.23 -17.36 -42.09
N LEU A 1080 -1.72 -17.47 -40.85
CA LEU A 1080 -2.01 -18.75 -40.19
C LEU A 1080 -3.07 -19.58 -40.94
N LEU A 1081 -4.19 -18.97 -41.35
CA LEU A 1081 -5.25 -19.64 -42.11
C LEU A 1081 -4.77 -20.11 -43.50
N LYS A 1082 -3.84 -19.38 -44.12
CA LYS A 1082 -3.27 -19.76 -45.42
C LYS A 1082 -2.24 -20.89 -45.30
N ALA A 1083 -1.54 -21.00 -44.17
CA ALA A 1083 -0.46 -21.97 -44.01
C ALA A 1083 -0.93 -23.43 -44.04
N GLY A 1084 -2.19 -23.71 -43.67
CA GLY A 1084 -2.98 -24.89 -44.05
C GLY A 1084 -2.43 -26.30 -43.71
N MET A 1085 -3.30 -27.32 -43.81
CA MET A 1085 -3.04 -28.70 -43.35
C MET A 1085 -1.92 -29.48 -44.07
N GLY A 1086 -1.22 -28.89 -45.06
CA GLY A 1086 -0.24 -29.60 -45.88
C GLY A 1086 0.62 -28.72 -46.79
N SER A 1087 0.97 -27.50 -46.37
CA SER A 1087 1.77 -26.63 -47.25
C SER A 1087 3.16 -27.23 -47.50
N SER A 1088 3.63 -27.07 -48.75
CA SER A 1088 5.01 -27.35 -49.17
C SER A 1088 6.06 -26.60 -48.34
N VAL A 1089 5.65 -25.62 -47.53
CA VAL A 1089 6.47 -24.95 -46.53
C VAL A 1089 6.96 -25.93 -45.45
N LEU A 1090 6.17 -26.96 -45.11
CA LEU A 1090 6.57 -28.03 -44.19
C LEU A 1090 7.67 -28.95 -44.77
N SER A 1091 7.91 -28.92 -46.08
CA SER A 1091 8.97 -29.72 -46.74
C SER A 1091 10.32 -29.01 -46.85
N GLU A 1092 10.36 -27.69 -46.60
CA GLU A 1092 11.59 -26.88 -46.59
C GLU A 1092 12.14 -26.64 -45.17
N VAL A 1093 11.39 -27.02 -44.13
CA VAL A 1093 11.88 -27.05 -42.76
C VAL A 1093 12.75 -28.30 -42.59
N PRO A 1094 14.03 -28.18 -42.20
CA PRO A 1094 14.87 -29.34 -41.93
C PRO A 1094 14.14 -30.26 -40.95
N ALA A 1095 14.17 -31.58 -41.18
CA ALA A 1095 13.67 -32.56 -40.22
C ALA A 1095 14.35 -32.48 -38.82
N GLY A 1096 15.35 -31.59 -38.68
CA GLY A 1096 16.03 -31.21 -37.45
C GLY A 1096 15.84 -29.74 -37.03
N LEU A 1097 14.82 -29.02 -37.50
CA LEU A 1097 14.26 -27.94 -36.67
C LEU A 1097 13.55 -28.66 -35.53
N GLU A 1098 14.35 -29.08 -34.55
CA GLU A 1098 13.87 -29.47 -33.24
C GLU A 1098 13.00 -28.29 -32.80
N VAL A 1099 11.67 -28.41 -32.97
CA VAL A 1099 10.78 -27.91 -31.94
C VAL A 1099 11.42 -28.47 -30.69
N HIS A 1100 12.11 -27.60 -29.92
CA HIS A 1100 12.86 -28.00 -28.74
C HIS A 1100 12.10 -29.15 -28.13
N ALA A 1101 12.75 -30.31 -28.04
CA ALA A 1101 12.09 -31.53 -27.58
C ALA A 1101 11.57 -31.26 -26.15
N ARG A 1102 10.39 -30.64 -26.04
CA ARG A 1102 9.68 -30.33 -24.80
C ARG A 1102 9.31 -31.69 -24.28
N LYS A 1103 10.02 -32.11 -23.24
CA LYS A 1103 10.38 -33.50 -23.01
C LYS A 1103 9.14 -34.35 -22.84
N SER A 1104 8.98 -35.37 -23.69
CA SER A 1104 7.96 -36.39 -23.48
C SER A 1104 8.31 -37.23 -22.25
N ARG A 1105 7.57 -37.01 -21.15
CA ARG A 1105 7.26 -37.90 -20.02
C ARG A 1105 8.31 -38.93 -19.57
N GLY A 1106 8.91 -38.65 -18.42
CA GLY A 1106 9.14 -39.59 -17.33
C GLY A 1106 8.70 -38.91 -16.02
N THR A 1107 8.02 -39.64 -15.13
CA THR A 1107 7.52 -39.22 -13.79
C THR A 1107 8.48 -38.37 -12.94
N PRO A 1108 8.04 -37.73 -11.83
CA PRO A 1108 6.96 -36.76 -11.63
C PRO A 1108 7.48 -35.32 -11.45
N LEU A 1109 8.66 -34.99 -11.99
CA LEU A 1109 8.90 -33.66 -12.56
C LEU A 1109 9.70 -33.86 -13.86
N ASP A 1110 9.27 -33.28 -14.98
CA ASP A 1110 10.10 -33.26 -16.18
C ASP A 1110 11.29 -32.30 -15.98
N ALA A 1111 12.33 -32.44 -16.81
CA ALA A 1111 13.53 -31.62 -16.66
C ALA A 1111 13.29 -30.14 -16.98
N ASP A 1112 12.09 -29.77 -17.46
CA ASP A 1112 11.70 -28.40 -17.77
C ASP A 1112 11.08 -27.76 -16.50
N GLN A 1113 10.35 -28.54 -15.68
CA GLN A 1113 9.92 -28.15 -14.33
C GLN A 1113 11.09 -28.01 -13.34
N ALA A 1114 12.12 -28.86 -13.49
CA ALA A 1114 13.35 -28.71 -12.73
C ALA A 1114 14.12 -27.43 -13.13
N GLU A 1115 14.10 -27.06 -14.41
CA GLU A 1115 14.73 -25.84 -14.91
C GLU A 1115 14.00 -24.59 -14.45
N ALA A 1116 12.67 -24.55 -14.50
CA ALA A 1116 11.89 -23.41 -14.02
C ALA A 1116 12.10 -23.13 -12.52
N ALA A 1117 12.28 -24.17 -11.70
CA ALA A 1117 12.59 -24.03 -10.29
C ALA A 1117 14.06 -23.61 -10.04
N ARG A 1118 15.01 -24.09 -10.87
CA ARG A 1118 16.43 -23.68 -10.82
C ARG A 1118 16.62 -22.24 -11.29
N ASP A 1119 15.96 -21.82 -12.36
CA ASP A 1119 15.98 -20.45 -12.89
C ASP A 1119 15.47 -19.47 -11.85
N LEU A 1120 14.32 -19.79 -11.25
CA LEU A 1120 13.76 -18.99 -10.19
C LEU A 1120 14.76 -18.88 -9.03
N MET A 1121 15.40 -19.98 -8.62
CA MET A 1121 16.40 -19.96 -7.55
C MET A 1121 17.70 -19.22 -7.91
N ARG A 1122 18.19 -19.31 -9.17
CA ARG A 1122 19.29 -18.48 -9.70
C ARG A 1122 18.94 -16.99 -9.59
N GLU A 1123 17.70 -16.63 -9.89
CA GLU A 1123 17.16 -15.28 -9.83
C GLU A 1123 16.98 -14.75 -8.38
N LEU A 1124 17.03 -15.62 -7.37
CA LEU A 1124 16.72 -15.27 -5.97
C LEU A 1124 17.92 -15.36 -5.03
N VAL A 1125 18.81 -16.32 -5.27
CA VAL A 1125 19.95 -16.65 -4.42
C VAL A 1125 21.27 -16.29 -5.10
N GLY A 1126 21.23 -15.93 -6.38
CA GLY A 1126 22.41 -15.77 -7.22
C GLY A 1126 22.79 -17.11 -7.85
N ASP A 1127 23.81 -17.08 -8.71
CA ASP A 1127 24.20 -18.22 -9.53
C ASP A 1127 24.84 -19.33 -8.68
N THR A 1128 24.01 -20.27 -8.22
CA THR A 1128 24.42 -21.39 -7.37
C THR A 1128 23.76 -22.68 -7.84
N GLU A 1129 24.19 -23.20 -8.99
CA GLU A 1129 23.76 -24.50 -9.54
C GLU A 1129 23.95 -25.69 -8.56
N THR A 1130 24.78 -25.53 -7.52
CA THR A 1130 25.18 -26.58 -6.58
C THR A 1130 24.29 -26.78 -5.35
N ILE A 1131 23.21 -25.98 -5.18
CA ILE A 1131 22.38 -25.99 -3.96
C ILE A 1131 21.15 -26.91 -4.06
N ILE A 1132 20.72 -27.31 -5.26
CA ILE A 1132 19.37 -27.85 -5.48
C ILE A 1132 19.40 -29.19 -6.22
N ASP A 1133 19.11 -30.30 -5.51
CA ASP A 1133 18.88 -31.60 -6.14
C ASP A 1133 17.39 -31.80 -6.55
N GLU A 1134 17.14 -32.71 -7.49
CA GLU A 1134 15.79 -32.97 -8.02
C GLU A 1134 14.82 -33.50 -6.95
N SER A 1135 15.32 -34.20 -5.94
CA SER A 1135 14.51 -34.76 -4.86
C SER A 1135 14.02 -33.69 -3.88
N LEU A 1136 14.78 -32.61 -3.72
CA LEU A 1136 14.44 -31.43 -2.92
C LEU A 1136 13.36 -30.61 -3.63
N LEU A 1137 13.51 -30.40 -4.95
CA LEU A 1137 12.53 -29.67 -5.77
C LEU A 1137 11.18 -30.38 -5.83
N GLN A 1138 11.19 -31.70 -6.00
CA GLN A 1138 9.95 -32.49 -6.00
C GLN A 1138 9.18 -32.41 -4.69
N ARG A 1139 9.89 -32.31 -3.56
CA ARG A 1139 9.28 -32.35 -2.22
C ARG A 1139 8.96 -30.99 -1.64
N HIS A 1140 9.71 -29.95 -2.02
CA HIS A 1140 9.65 -28.63 -1.40
C HIS A 1140 9.57 -27.48 -2.41
N GLY A 1141 9.36 -27.75 -3.71
CA GLY A 1141 9.35 -26.73 -4.75
C GLY A 1141 8.41 -25.56 -4.47
N LEU A 1142 7.16 -25.84 -4.07
CA LEU A 1142 6.18 -24.80 -3.73
C LEU A 1142 6.57 -23.99 -2.49
N GLU A 1143 7.23 -24.61 -1.51
CA GLU A 1143 7.73 -23.94 -0.30
C GLU A 1143 8.96 -23.07 -0.60
N LEU A 1144 9.86 -23.54 -1.46
CA LEU A 1144 11.02 -22.80 -1.94
C LEU A 1144 10.59 -21.58 -2.79
N ILE A 1145 9.60 -21.76 -3.67
CA ILE A 1145 8.93 -20.68 -4.40
C ILE A 1145 8.28 -19.71 -3.40
N TRP A 1146 7.66 -20.18 -2.33
CA TRP A 1146 7.08 -19.29 -1.32
C TRP A 1146 8.17 -18.45 -0.61
N LEU A 1147 9.27 -19.08 -0.18
CA LEU A 1147 10.40 -18.41 0.49
C LEU A 1147 11.11 -17.38 -0.42
N ALA A 1148 11.17 -17.67 -1.72
CA ALA A 1148 11.67 -16.77 -2.74
C ALA A 1148 11.00 -15.40 -2.74
N PHE A 1149 9.66 -15.40 -2.82
CA PHE A 1149 8.85 -14.19 -2.90
C PHE A 1149 9.03 -13.30 -1.66
N GLN A 1150 9.34 -13.89 -0.51
CA GLN A 1150 9.61 -13.14 0.72
C GLN A 1150 10.92 -12.35 0.65
N LYS A 1151 11.96 -12.85 -0.05
CA LYS A 1151 13.32 -12.28 -0.06
C LYS A 1151 13.46 -11.00 -0.90
N ARG A 1152 12.64 -10.80 -1.93
CA ARG A 1152 12.71 -9.62 -2.85
C ARG A 1152 12.20 -8.29 -2.27
N ARG A 1153 12.08 -8.17 -0.96
CA ARG A 1153 11.67 -6.93 -0.28
C ARG A 1153 12.85 -5.98 -0.07
N PRO A 1154 12.66 -4.65 -0.19
CA PRO A 1154 13.62 -3.70 0.37
C PRO A 1154 13.74 -3.94 1.88
N VAL A 1155 14.97 -3.93 2.38
CA VAL A 1155 15.40 -4.36 3.72
C VAL A 1155 14.63 -3.66 4.86
N SER A 1156 13.95 -2.54 4.60
CA SER A 1156 13.11 -1.81 5.57
C SER A 1156 11.75 -2.46 5.89
N ARG A 1157 11.31 -3.51 5.19
CA ARG A 1157 10.02 -4.21 5.43
C ARG A 1157 10.14 -5.72 5.69
N LEU A 1158 11.36 -6.22 5.91
CA LEU A 1158 11.60 -7.62 6.28
C LEU A 1158 11.54 -7.85 7.80
N GLU A 1159 11.50 -6.79 8.60
CA GLU A 1159 11.42 -6.88 10.07
C GLU A 1159 9.98 -7.02 10.60
N THR A 1160 8.96 -6.71 9.79
CA THR A 1160 7.53 -6.70 10.20
C THR A 1160 6.71 -7.88 9.68
N LEU A 1161 7.29 -8.79 8.89
CA LEU A 1161 6.71 -10.11 8.69
C LEU A 1161 7.56 -11.09 9.48
N ALA A 1162 6.99 -11.67 10.54
CA ALA A 1162 7.50 -12.93 11.07
C ALA A 1162 7.52 -13.91 9.90
N VAL A 1163 8.69 -14.18 9.31
CA VAL A 1163 8.86 -15.20 8.27
C VAL A 1163 8.21 -16.46 8.82
N PRO A 1164 7.11 -16.99 8.25
CA PRO A 1164 6.60 -18.28 8.69
C PRO A 1164 7.75 -19.28 8.62
N ALA A 1165 8.00 -19.97 9.72
CA ALA A 1165 9.17 -20.82 9.86
C ALA A 1165 9.26 -21.78 8.66
N VAL A 1166 10.40 -21.80 7.97
CA VAL A 1166 10.76 -22.85 7.01
C VAL A 1166 10.37 -24.19 7.62
N SER A 1167 9.68 -25.04 6.87
CA SER A 1167 9.15 -26.30 7.38
C SER A 1167 10.27 -27.14 8.00
N SER A 1168 9.93 -27.88 9.05
CA SER A 1168 10.85 -28.83 9.68
C SER A 1168 11.44 -29.82 8.69
N SER A 1169 10.68 -30.23 7.67
CA SER A 1169 11.12 -31.13 6.60
C SER A 1169 12.09 -30.46 5.62
N LEU A 1170 11.82 -29.23 5.17
CA LEU A 1170 12.75 -28.48 4.32
C LEU A 1170 14.05 -28.13 5.05
N LYS A 1171 13.99 -27.74 6.32
CA LYS A 1171 15.19 -27.53 7.18
C LYS A 1171 16.07 -28.78 7.24
N GLN A 1172 15.48 -29.94 7.55
CA GLN A 1172 16.23 -31.20 7.61
C GLN A 1172 16.80 -31.61 6.26
N ALA A 1173 16.12 -31.28 5.15
CA ALA A 1173 16.62 -31.56 3.81
C ALA A 1173 17.81 -30.65 3.45
N LEU A 1174 17.74 -29.36 3.76
CA LEU A 1174 18.83 -28.40 3.55
C LEU A 1174 20.06 -28.70 4.43
N GLU A 1175 19.85 -29.10 5.69
CA GLU A 1175 20.92 -29.48 6.64
C GLU A 1175 21.70 -30.73 6.22
N LYS A 1176 21.09 -31.61 5.42
CA LYS A 1176 21.73 -32.82 4.89
C LYS A 1176 22.50 -32.59 3.59
N SER A 1177 22.38 -31.42 2.97
CA SER A 1177 23.16 -31.07 1.78
C SER A 1177 24.59 -30.67 2.17
N GLU A 1178 25.60 -31.19 1.47
CA GLU A 1178 27.04 -30.98 1.80
C GLU A 1178 27.49 -29.50 1.74
N ASN A 1179 26.63 -28.58 1.27
CA ASN A 1179 26.96 -27.17 1.01
C ASN A 1179 26.32 -26.16 2.00
N PHE A 1180 25.74 -26.61 3.12
CA PHE A 1180 25.15 -25.74 4.17
C PHE A 1180 26.15 -24.68 4.71
N SER A 1181 27.45 -24.96 4.67
CA SER A 1181 28.52 -24.03 5.06
C SER A 1181 28.71 -22.86 4.09
N ILE A 1182 28.36 -23.02 2.81
CA ILE A 1182 28.47 -22.01 1.74
C ILE A 1182 27.28 -21.04 1.78
N ALA A 1183 26.07 -21.54 2.03
CA ALA A 1183 24.88 -20.70 2.21
C ALA A 1183 25.05 -19.72 3.40
N ARG A 1184 25.69 -20.19 4.48
CA ARG A 1184 26.00 -19.40 5.68
C ARG A 1184 27.08 -18.35 5.45
N SER A 1185 28.04 -18.60 4.56
CA SER A 1185 29.12 -17.64 4.24
C SER A 1185 28.66 -16.51 3.30
N LEU A 1186 27.57 -16.72 2.56
CA LEU A 1186 26.91 -15.72 1.71
C LEU A 1186 25.86 -14.86 2.46
N GLY A 1187 25.72 -15.03 3.78
CA GLY A 1187 24.83 -14.20 4.60
C GLY A 1187 23.34 -14.53 4.49
N LEU A 1188 22.98 -15.72 3.99
CA LEU A 1188 21.62 -16.24 4.08
C LEU A 1188 21.42 -16.79 5.50
N ARG A 1189 20.36 -16.33 6.18
CA ARG A 1189 20.02 -16.76 7.55
C ARG A 1189 19.58 -18.20 7.62
#